data_AF-A0A9D3X009-F1
#
_entry.id   AF-A0A9D3X009-F1
#
_cell.length_a   1.000
_cell.length_b   1.000
_cell.length_c   1.000
_cell.angle_alpha   90.00
_cell.angle_beta   90.00
_cell.angle_gamma   90.00
#
_symmetry.space_group_name_H-M   'P 1'
#
loop_
_entity.id
_entity.type
_entity.pdbx_description
1 polymer ?
#
loop_
_entity_poly.entity_id
_entity_poly.type
_entity_poly.pdbx_seq_one_letter_code
_entity_poly.pdbx_strand_id
1 'polypeptide(L)'
;MARHRNVRGYNYDEDFEDDDLYGQSVEDDCCISPSTAAQFIYSRRDKPSAFAERLEEGYGYEDSEEPAKNITSNHQLTGVDQARLYSCLDQMREVLGETAPEQVMVEAVLNSKFDVQKALDFVLAQDSKQNVKTKNEEAVTTGKTTKGKPRDSQSTRIDSKIVPKVTKMTVSGKKQAMGFEVPSVIAEENGHSANTPQKRPSSEDSSVTSGVVELVSKSALPSQTIQIPEEQNTVPTPVKKSSKTRQQIDVKAELEKRQGGKQLLNLVVIGHVDAGKSTLMGHLLYLLGNVNKRTMHKYEQESKKAGKASFAYAWVLDETGEERERGVTMDVGMTKFETKTKVITLMDAPGHKDFIPNMITGAAQADVAILVVDASRGEFEAGFETGGQTREHGLLVRSLGVTQLAVAVNKMDQVNWQQERFQEITSKLGQFLKQAGFKESDVAYIPTSGLGGENLVTSCQSSELTEWYKGKCLLEQIDSFKPPQRSVDKPFRLCVSDVFKDQGSGFCVTGKIEAGYIQTGDRLLAMPPNETCTAKGITLHDEPVDWAAAGDHVSLTLTGMDIIKINVGCIFCGLKEPIKACTRFRARVLIFNIDVPITKGFPVLLHYQTVSEPATIRRLLSILHKSTGEVTKKKPKVLTKGQNALIELQTQRPVALELYKDFKELGRFMLRYSGSTIAAGVVTEIKE
;
A
#
# COMPACT_ATOMS: atom_id res chain seq x y z
N MET A 1 -30.48 -63.83 3.90
CA MET A 1 -31.43 -64.04 2.79
C MET A 1 -31.86 -62.67 2.25
N ALA A 2 -32.07 -62.54 0.94
CA ALA A 2 -32.52 -61.28 0.35
C ALA A 2 -34.04 -61.07 0.49
N ARG A 3 -34.48 -59.80 0.49
CA ARG A 3 -35.75 -59.36 -0.14
C ARG A 3 -35.78 -57.83 -0.31
N HIS A 4 -35.87 -57.38 -1.56
CA HIS A 4 -36.16 -56.00 -1.95
C HIS A 4 -37.62 -55.62 -1.65
N ARG A 5 -37.90 -54.31 -1.53
CA ARG A 5 -38.72 -53.60 -2.55
C ARG A 5 -38.66 -52.06 -2.46
N ASN A 6 -38.74 -51.43 -3.64
CA ASN A 6 -38.82 -49.98 -3.83
C ASN A 6 -40.18 -49.40 -3.42
N VAL A 7 -40.18 -48.13 -3.04
CA VAL A 7 -41.20 -47.15 -3.45
C VAL A 7 -40.45 -45.96 -4.07
N ARG A 8 -41.04 -45.33 -5.09
CA ARG A 8 -40.40 -44.34 -5.97
C ARG A 8 -41.37 -43.17 -6.18
N GLY A 9 -40.86 -41.94 -6.08
CA GLY A 9 -41.52 -40.72 -6.56
C GLY A 9 -42.23 -39.90 -5.48
N TYR A 10 -41.74 -38.68 -5.30
CA TYR A 10 -42.55 -37.50 -5.04
C TYR A 10 -41.88 -36.32 -5.75
N ASN A 11 -42.65 -35.55 -6.52
CA ASN A 11 -42.20 -34.29 -7.10
C ASN A 11 -42.23 -33.20 -6.01
N TYR A 12 -41.39 -32.18 -6.17
CA TYR A 12 -41.45 -30.92 -5.42
C TYR A 12 -41.56 -29.79 -6.44
N ASP A 13 -42.78 -29.53 -6.89
CA ASP A 13 -43.23 -28.30 -7.54
C ASP A 13 -44.64 -28.04 -6.97
N GLU A 14 -44.95 -26.75 -6.74
CA GLU A 14 -46.20 -26.24 -6.11
C GLU A 14 -46.31 -26.52 -4.59
N ASP A 15 -45.96 -25.49 -3.79
CA ASP A 15 -46.66 -25.03 -2.56
C ASP A 15 -45.79 -23.97 -1.85
N PHE A 16 -45.94 -22.70 -2.27
CA PHE A 16 -45.39 -21.52 -1.59
C PHE A 16 -46.36 -20.34 -1.77
N GLU A 17 -47.45 -20.35 -1.00
CA GLU A 17 -48.22 -19.14 -0.69
C GLU A 17 -48.46 -19.07 0.84
N ASP A 18 -47.73 -18.13 1.44
CA ASP A 18 -48.00 -17.29 2.61
C ASP A 18 -48.47 -17.81 3.99
N ASP A 19 -47.88 -17.13 4.97
CA ASP A 19 -48.28 -16.91 6.36
C ASP A 19 -48.56 -18.10 7.30
N ASP A 20 -47.70 -18.25 8.31
CA ASP A 20 -48.20 -18.01 9.67
C ASP A 20 -47.14 -17.46 10.64
N LEU A 21 -47.51 -16.31 11.19
CA LEU A 21 -46.92 -15.58 12.30
C LEU A 21 -46.89 -16.44 13.59
N TYR A 22 -45.73 -16.74 14.20
CA TYR A 22 -45.51 -16.85 15.67
C TYR A 22 -44.08 -17.34 16.01
N GLY A 23 -43.44 -16.78 17.05
CA GLY A 23 -42.17 -17.30 17.58
C GLY A 23 -41.37 -16.29 18.38
N GLN A 24 -41.50 -16.31 19.72
CA GLN A 24 -40.85 -15.36 20.63
C GLN A 24 -39.35 -15.65 20.82
N SER A 25 -38.62 -14.61 21.27
CA SER A 25 -37.24 -14.72 21.76
C SER A 25 -37.07 -15.88 22.75
N VAL A 26 -36.02 -16.67 22.51
CA VAL A 26 -35.33 -17.43 23.56
C VAL A 26 -33.90 -16.91 23.65
N GLU A 27 -33.43 -16.77 24.88
CA GLU A 27 -32.20 -16.09 25.23
C GLU A 27 -31.01 -17.05 25.07
N ASP A 28 -29.91 -16.59 24.44
CA ASP A 28 -28.66 -17.36 24.42
C ASP A 28 -27.93 -17.18 25.78
N ASP A 29 -28.08 -18.18 26.64
CA ASP A 29 -27.43 -18.27 27.95
C ASP A 29 -25.89 -18.24 27.83
N CYS A 30 -25.27 -17.15 28.28
CA CYS A 30 -23.83 -17.09 28.47
C CYS A 30 -23.39 -18.04 29.60
N CYS A 31 -22.62 -19.08 29.27
CA CYS A 31 -22.07 -20.02 30.25
C CYS A 31 -21.11 -19.34 31.24
N ILE A 32 -21.60 -18.99 32.44
CA ILE A 32 -20.79 -18.56 33.58
C ILE A 32 -21.02 -19.51 34.75
N SER A 33 -19.93 -19.97 35.38
CA SER A 33 -19.99 -21.02 36.41
C SER A 33 -20.52 -20.53 37.77
N PRO A 34 -21.12 -21.41 38.60
CA PRO A 34 -21.87 -21.00 39.79
C PRO A 34 -21.05 -20.35 40.92
N SER A 35 -19.72 -20.40 40.86
CA SER A 35 -18.83 -19.86 41.89
C SER A 35 -18.67 -18.34 41.88
N THR A 36 -19.11 -17.65 40.80
CA THR A 36 -18.93 -16.19 40.67
C THR A 36 -20.18 -15.39 41.09
N ALA A 37 -21.36 -15.99 41.04
CA ALA A 37 -22.64 -15.29 41.29
C ALA A 37 -22.86 -14.86 42.77
N ALA A 38 -22.14 -15.46 43.72
CA ALA A 38 -22.32 -15.21 45.15
C ALA A 38 -21.76 -13.84 45.65
N GLN A 39 -21.04 -13.09 44.81
CA GLN A 39 -20.40 -11.83 45.21
C GLN A 39 -21.23 -10.55 44.92
N PHE A 40 -22.38 -10.65 44.24
CA PHE A 40 -23.11 -9.49 43.73
C PHE A 40 -24.60 -9.40 44.14
N ILE A 41 -24.98 -9.96 45.29
CA ILE A 41 -26.33 -9.78 45.86
C ILE A 41 -26.29 -8.70 46.95
N TYR A 42 -26.81 -7.51 46.66
CA TYR A 42 -27.03 -6.45 47.66
C TYR A 42 -28.52 -6.15 47.82
N SER A 43 -29.06 -6.47 49.01
CA SER A 43 -30.48 -6.24 49.33
C SER A 43 -30.80 -4.76 49.57
N ARG A 44 -31.81 -4.23 48.87
CA ARG A 44 -32.40 -2.92 49.20
C ARG A 44 -33.41 -3.05 50.34
N ARG A 45 -32.95 -2.89 51.58
CA ARG A 45 -33.72 -2.41 52.75
C ARG A 45 -32.75 -2.09 53.88
N ASP A 46 -32.36 -0.82 53.95
CA ASP A 46 -32.38 0.01 55.18
C ASP A 46 -31.56 1.30 55.00
N LYS A 47 -32.13 2.40 55.49
CA LYS A 47 -31.53 3.74 55.70
C LYS A 47 -32.27 4.34 56.90
N PRO A 48 -31.70 5.29 57.68
CA PRO A 48 -30.44 6.02 57.42
C PRO A 48 -29.47 6.10 58.62
N SER A 49 -28.21 6.46 58.36
CA SER A 49 -27.51 7.52 59.12
C SER A 49 -26.29 8.05 58.34
N ALA A 50 -25.71 9.14 58.82
CA ALA A 50 -25.06 10.19 58.04
C ALA A 50 -23.57 10.00 57.66
N PHE A 51 -23.16 10.84 56.69
CA PHE A 51 -21.85 11.52 56.55
C PHE A 51 -20.71 10.90 55.70
N ALA A 52 -20.06 11.83 54.97
CA ALA A 52 -18.78 11.78 54.25
C ALA A 52 -18.70 11.11 52.85
N GLU A 53 -18.07 11.86 51.95
CA GLU A 53 -17.94 11.70 50.49
C GLU A 53 -17.14 10.48 50.01
N ARG A 54 -17.42 10.03 48.79
CA ARG A 54 -16.44 9.33 47.93
C ARG A 54 -16.70 9.64 46.45
N LEU A 55 -15.61 9.79 45.69
CA LEU A 55 -15.62 10.01 44.24
C LEU A 55 -16.11 8.75 43.50
N GLU A 56 -16.77 8.95 42.35
CA GLU A 56 -16.92 7.94 41.30
C GLU A 56 -16.04 8.29 40.10
N GLU A 57 -15.26 7.32 39.63
CA GLU A 57 -14.55 7.37 38.35
C GLU A 57 -15.48 6.80 37.27
N GLY A 58 -16.00 7.67 36.40
CA GLY A 58 -16.78 7.29 35.23
C GLY A 58 -15.95 7.41 33.94
N TYR A 59 -15.93 6.36 33.13
CA TYR A 59 -15.25 6.37 31.83
C TYR A 59 -15.97 7.32 30.86
N GLY A 60 -15.33 8.44 30.52
CA GLY A 60 -15.82 9.38 29.51
C GLY A 60 -15.32 9.04 28.11
N TYR A 61 -16.23 8.92 27.15
CA TYR A 61 -15.91 9.17 25.74
C TYR A 61 -15.82 10.69 25.54
N GLU A 62 -14.73 11.17 24.96
CA GLU A 62 -14.59 12.58 24.57
C GLU A 62 -15.32 12.86 23.25
N ASP A 63 -16.62 13.17 23.34
CA ASP A 63 -17.32 13.91 22.28
C ASP A 63 -17.27 15.40 22.63
N SER A 64 -16.52 16.17 21.82
CA SER A 64 -16.18 17.57 22.12
C SER A 64 -17.12 18.56 21.43
N GLU A 65 -18.36 18.62 21.91
CA GLU A 65 -19.30 19.71 21.62
C GLU A 65 -19.86 20.33 22.91
N GLU A 66 -19.27 21.45 23.36
CA GLU A 66 -19.88 22.31 24.39
C GLU A 66 -20.74 23.41 23.75
N PRO A 67 -22.09 23.38 23.86
CA PRO A 67 -22.91 24.55 23.65
C PRO A 67 -22.90 25.42 24.92
N ALA A 68 -22.54 26.70 24.75
CA ALA A 68 -22.32 27.66 25.84
C ALA A 68 -23.56 27.83 26.76
N LYS A 69 -23.48 27.29 27.98
CA LYS A 69 -24.48 27.49 29.05
C LYS A 69 -24.14 28.59 30.08
N ASN A 70 -23.06 29.34 29.87
CA ASN A 70 -22.52 30.32 30.84
C ASN A 70 -22.62 31.80 30.38
N ILE A 71 -23.58 32.17 29.53
CA ILE A 71 -23.72 33.56 28.99
C ILE A 71 -25.03 34.26 29.44
N THR A 72 -25.87 33.64 30.26
CA THR A 72 -27.16 34.21 30.72
C THR A 72 -27.24 34.48 32.23
N SER A 73 -26.14 34.91 32.85
CA SER A 73 -26.11 35.26 34.29
C SER A 73 -26.61 36.67 34.64
N ASN A 74 -26.68 37.59 33.67
CA ASN A 74 -26.97 39.02 33.92
C ASN A 74 -28.34 39.53 33.41
N HIS A 75 -29.10 38.73 32.64
CA HIS A 75 -30.47 39.07 32.27
C HIS A 75 -31.41 37.89 32.51
N GLN A 76 -32.37 38.08 33.41
CA GLN A 76 -33.38 37.10 33.78
C GLN A 76 -34.51 37.07 32.73
N LEU A 77 -34.18 36.53 31.54
CA LEU A 77 -35.09 36.43 30.40
C LEU A 77 -36.16 35.36 30.65
N THR A 78 -37.37 35.57 30.12
CA THR A 78 -38.40 34.52 30.15
C THR A 78 -38.08 33.43 29.13
N GLY A 79 -38.59 32.20 29.33
CA GLY A 79 -38.34 31.09 28.41
C GLY A 79 -38.81 31.36 26.97
N VAL A 80 -39.82 32.21 26.79
CA VAL A 80 -40.30 32.66 25.47
C VAL A 80 -39.32 33.64 24.81
N ASP A 81 -38.74 34.55 25.60
CA ASP A 81 -37.73 35.50 25.11
C ASP A 81 -36.39 34.81 24.81
N GLN A 82 -36.05 33.77 25.55
CA GLN A 82 -34.88 32.93 25.26
C GLN A 82 -35.03 32.17 23.93
N ALA A 83 -36.23 31.63 23.63
CA ALA A 83 -36.50 31.00 22.34
C ALA A 83 -36.43 32.01 21.17
N ARG A 84 -36.94 33.23 21.39
CA ARG A 84 -36.82 34.34 20.42
C ARG A 84 -35.37 34.77 20.20
N LEU A 85 -34.55 34.81 21.25
CA LEU A 85 -33.13 35.11 21.16
C LEU A 85 -32.42 34.14 20.21
N TYR A 86 -32.56 32.82 20.44
CA TYR A 86 -31.93 31.81 19.58
C TYR A 86 -32.42 31.89 18.13
N SER A 87 -33.73 32.03 17.90
CA SER A 87 -34.27 32.19 16.54
C SER A 87 -33.77 33.45 15.81
N CYS A 88 -33.41 34.53 16.53
CA CYS A 88 -32.78 35.70 15.93
C CYS A 88 -31.29 35.47 15.65
N LEU A 89 -30.59 34.78 16.55
CA LEU A 89 -29.16 34.47 16.39
C LEU A 89 -28.90 33.55 15.20
N ASP A 90 -29.73 32.53 14.98
CA ASP A 90 -29.61 31.64 13.82
C ASP A 90 -29.73 32.41 12.49
N GLN A 91 -30.71 33.32 12.39
CA GLN A 91 -30.88 34.19 11.22
C GLN A 91 -29.72 35.19 11.05
N MET A 92 -29.12 35.68 12.14
CA MET A 92 -27.93 36.53 12.07
C MET A 92 -26.67 35.74 11.67
N ARG A 93 -26.53 34.48 12.11
CA ARG A 93 -25.43 33.58 11.72
C ARG A 93 -25.47 33.24 10.23
N GLU A 94 -26.65 33.03 9.65
CA GLU A 94 -26.81 32.79 8.20
C GLU A 94 -26.34 33.99 7.35
N VAL A 95 -26.49 35.22 7.85
CA VAL A 95 -26.13 36.45 7.13
C VAL A 95 -24.68 36.91 7.40
N LEU A 96 -24.18 36.79 8.63
CA LEU A 96 -22.86 37.29 9.04
C LEU A 96 -21.76 36.21 9.02
N GLY A 97 -22.11 34.92 9.04
CA GLY A 97 -21.15 33.83 9.22
C GLY A 97 -20.34 33.96 10.51
N GLU A 98 -19.08 33.51 10.49
CA GLU A 98 -18.16 33.57 11.64
C GLU A 98 -17.53 34.97 11.87
N THR A 99 -17.96 36.02 11.16
CA THR A 99 -17.29 37.33 11.20
C THR A 99 -17.50 38.11 12.50
N ALA A 100 -18.58 37.84 13.24
CA ALA A 100 -18.96 38.56 14.46
C ALA A 100 -18.95 37.65 15.70
N PRO A 101 -18.38 38.09 16.85
CA PRO A 101 -18.45 37.32 18.09
C PRO A 101 -19.88 37.17 18.61
N GLU A 102 -20.25 35.99 19.08
CA GLU A 102 -21.60 35.68 19.57
C GLU A 102 -22.10 36.63 20.66
N GLN A 103 -21.21 37.08 21.55
CA GLN A 103 -21.53 38.07 22.59
C GLN A 103 -22.07 39.40 22.01
N VAL A 104 -21.48 39.87 20.90
CA VAL A 104 -21.89 41.11 20.22
C VAL A 104 -23.25 40.94 19.55
N MET A 105 -23.52 39.76 18.97
CA MET A 105 -24.82 39.44 18.39
C MET A 105 -25.92 39.34 19.47
N VAL A 106 -25.65 38.70 20.61
CA VAL A 106 -26.58 38.63 21.75
C VAL A 106 -26.92 40.03 22.27
N GLU A 107 -25.92 40.91 22.48
CA GLU A 107 -26.16 42.29 22.89
C GLU A 107 -26.95 43.09 21.85
N ALA A 108 -26.69 42.90 20.56
CA ALA A 108 -27.44 43.57 19.48
C ALA A 108 -28.92 43.15 19.44
N VAL A 109 -29.22 41.86 19.64
CA VAL A 109 -30.61 41.34 19.68
C VAL A 109 -31.36 41.81 20.93
N LEU A 110 -30.70 41.86 22.09
CA LEU A 110 -31.29 42.39 23.32
C LEU A 110 -31.57 43.89 23.23
N ASN A 111 -30.64 44.68 22.69
CA ASN A 111 -30.81 46.12 22.51
C ASN A 111 -31.85 46.49 21.44
N SER A 112 -31.99 45.66 20.39
CA SER A 112 -33.00 45.85 19.33
C SER A 112 -34.41 45.35 19.70
N LYS A 113 -34.57 44.68 20.85
CA LYS A 113 -35.81 44.02 21.30
C LYS A 113 -36.28 42.90 20.35
N PHE A 114 -35.37 42.01 19.96
CA PHE A 114 -35.65 40.86 19.08
C PHE A 114 -36.07 41.24 17.64
N ASP A 115 -35.57 42.38 17.14
CA ASP A 115 -35.75 42.81 15.75
C ASP A 115 -34.46 42.57 14.95
N VAL A 116 -34.50 41.57 14.07
CA VAL A 116 -33.33 41.05 13.34
C VAL A 116 -32.70 42.11 12.42
N GLN A 117 -33.50 42.95 11.75
CA GLN A 117 -32.97 43.98 10.86
C GLN A 117 -32.21 45.05 11.63
N LYS A 118 -32.78 45.52 12.76
CA LYS A 118 -32.12 46.48 13.63
C LYS A 118 -30.88 45.91 14.33
N ALA A 119 -30.88 44.61 14.64
CA ALA A 119 -29.71 43.94 15.21
C ALA A 119 -28.55 43.86 14.21
N LEU A 120 -28.83 43.47 12.95
CA LEU A 120 -27.83 43.44 11.87
C LEU A 120 -27.25 44.83 11.59
N ASP A 121 -28.10 45.86 11.45
CA ASP A 121 -27.66 47.25 11.27
C ASP A 121 -26.75 47.72 12.42
N PHE A 122 -27.05 47.32 13.66
CA PHE A 122 -26.25 47.69 14.83
C PHE A 122 -24.88 47.02 14.83
N VAL A 123 -24.78 45.73 14.48
CA VAL A 123 -23.50 45.00 14.38
C VAL A 123 -22.62 45.60 13.27
N LEU A 124 -23.19 45.79 12.07
CA LEU A 124 -22.48 46.39 10.93
C LEU A 124 -22.01 47.84 11.22
N ALA A 125 -22.82 48.62 11.97
CA ALA A 125 -22.46 49.96 12.39
C ALA A 125 -21.32 49.99 13.44
N GLN A 126 -21.20 48.98 14.31
CA GLN A 126 -20.06 48.89 15.24
C GLN A 126 -18.75 48.60 14.50
N ASP A 127 -18.76 47.69 13.54
CA ASP A 127 -17.59 47.28 12.79
C ASP A 127 -16.98 48.45 11.98
N SER A 128 -17.86 49.30 11.42
CA SER A 128 -17.46 50.54 10.75
C SER A 128 -16.69 51.52 11.66
N LYS A 129 -16.98 51.53 12.98
CA LYS A 129 -16.31 52.39 13.96
C LYS A 129 -14.98 51.82 14.44
N GLN A 130 -14.82 50.49 14.48
CA GLN A 130 -13.52 49.88 14.76
C GLN A 130 -12.53 50.15 13.63
N ASN A 131 -12.96 49.97 12.36
CA ASN A 131 -12.13 50.19 11.17
C ASN A 131 -11.63 51.64 10.98
N VAL A 132 -12.26 52.63 11.62
CA VAL A 132 -11.82 54.04 11.62
C VAL A 132 -10.77 54.33 12.70
N LYS A 133 -10.75 53.58 13.83
CA LYS A 133 -9.71 53.74 14.84
C LYS A 133 -8.36 53.18 14.37
N THR A 134 -8.34 52.01 13.75
CA THR A 134 -7.11 51.35 13.29
C THR A 134 -6.36 52.17 12.23
N LYS A 135 -7.08 52.96 11.42
CA LYS A 135 -6.47 53.79 10.36
C LYS A 135 -5.74 55.05 10.85
N ASN A 136 -5.89 55.43 12.12
CA ASN A 136 -5.24 56.64 12.66
C ASN A 136 -3.89 56.37 13.37
N GLU A 137 -3.50 55.11 13.59
CA GLU A 137 -2.21 54.78 14.25
C GLU A 137 -1.10 54.35 13.27
N GLU A 138 -1.40 53.90 12.05
CA GLU A 138 -0.39 53.50 11.05
C GLU A 138 0.16 54.65 10.18
N ALA A 139 -0.28 55.89 10.41
CA ALA A 139 0.04 57.05 9.57
C ALA A 139 1.22 57.92 10.06
N VAL A 140 2.12 57.41 10.92
CA VAL A 140 3.27 58.18 11.44
C VAL A 140 4.57 57.33 11.51
N THR A 141 5.25 57.15 10.37
CA THR A 141 6.73 57.37 10.19
C THR A 141 7.28 56.69 8.93
N THR A 142 7.56 57.49 7.88
CA THR A 142 8.64 57.17 6.92
C THR A 142 9.47 58.43 6.65
N GLY A 143 10.77 58.40 6.95
CA GLY A 143 11.61 59.60 6.79
C GLY A 143 13.09 59.48 7.19
N LYS A 144 13.94 59.25 6.19
CA LYS A 144 15.32 59.80 6.03
C LYS A 144 16.51 59.32 6.92
N THR A 145 17.38 58.54 6.24
CA THR A 145 18.84 58.76 6.00
C THR A 145 19.95 58.55 7.07
N THR A 146 21.02 57.88 6.56
CA THR A 146 22.48 58.08 6.77
C THR A 146 23.29 57.45 7.92
N LYS A 147 24.36 56.74 7.48
CA LYS A 147 25.73 56.55 8.04
C LYS A 147 25.94 56.19 9.52
N GLY A 148 26.68 55.09 9.77
CA GLY A 148 27.47 54.93 11.01
C GLY A 148 27.87 53.49 11.39
N LYS A 149 29.14 53.28 11.75
CA LYS A 149 29.76 52.11 12.42
C LYS A 149 30.85 52.69 13.37
N PRO A 150 31.42 51.96 14.36
CA PRO A 150 30.94 50.85 15.20
C PRO A 150 31.29 51.08 16.72
N ARG A 151 31.43 49.99 17.52
CA ARG A 151 31.98 49.85 18.90
C ARG A 151 31.01 50.16 20.06
N ASP A 152 30.68 49.20 20.94
CA ASP A 152 31.41 48.61 22.11
C ASP A 152 30.63 49.09 23.37
N SER A 153 30.47 48.40 24.51
CA SER A 153 30.91 47.06 24.97
C SER A 153 30.25 46.73 26.33
N GLN A 154 30.16 45.44 26.71
CA GLN A 154 29.97 44.94 28.12
C GLN A 154 28.64 45.31 28.83
N SER A 155 28.18 44.69 29.92
CA SER A 155 28.27 43.35 30.58
C SER A 155 27.11 43.35 31.64
N THR A 156 26.49 42.26 32.12
CA THR A 156 27.00 41.14 32.92
C THR A 156 25.98 39.99 33.04
N ARG A 157 26.53 38.79 33.29
CA ARG A 157 25.98 37.56 33.90
C ARG A 157 25.18 37.85 35.21
N ILE A 158 24.32 36.97 35.73
CA ILE A 158 24.62 35.64 36.35
C ILE A 158 23.52 34.58 36.12
N ASP A 159 23.95 33.31 36.21
CA ASP A 159 23.23 32.05 35.99
C ASP A 159 22.03 31.73 36.90
N SER A 160 21.18 30.80 36.43
CA SER A 160 20.92 29.56 37.18
C SER A 160 20.53 28.39 36.25
N LYS A 161 20.93 27.17 36.62
CA LYS A 161 20.67 25.91 35.88
C LYS A 161 19.55 25.12 36.55
N ILE A 162 18.71 24.44 35.77
CA ILE A 162 18.16 23.11 36.08
C ILE A 162 18.13 22.30 34.77
N VAL A 163 18.53 21.02 34.84
CA VAL A 163 18.43 20.05 33.73
C VAL A 163 17.94 18.72 34.31
N PRO A 164 16.85 18.12 33.80
CA PRO A 164 16.48 16.76 34.18
C PRO A 164 17.33 15.74 33.41
N LYS A 165 18.02 14.85 34.13
CA LYS A 165 18.52 13.58 33.60
C LYS A 165 17.39 12.56 33.64
N VAL A 166 17.22 11.76 32.59
CA VAL A 166 16.51 10.48 32.66
C VAL A 166 17.45 9.35 32.24
N THR A 167 17.33 8.24 32.94
CA THR A 167 18.38 7.22 33.11
C THR A 167 18.20 6.07 32.11
N LYS A 168 19.31 5.52 31.59
CA LYS A 168 19.27 4.28 30.81
C LYS A 168 18.89 3.11 31.72
N MET A 169 17.81 2.39 31.41
CA MET A 169 17.57 1.06 31.97
C MET A 169 18.29 0.01 31.14
N THR A 170 19.06 -0.85 31.81
CA THR A 170 19.75 -2.00 31.22
C THR A 170 19.14 -3.25 31.84
N VAL A 171 18.61 -4.17 31.04
CA VAL A 171 18.05 -5.44 31.54
C VAL A 171 18.96 -6.58 31.11
N SER A 172 19.62 -7.22 32.07
CA SER A 172 20.35 -8.47 31.86
C SER A 172 19.80 -9.55 32.80
N GLY A 173 19.15 -10.55 32.19
CA GLY A 173 18.83 -11.89 32.65
C GLY A 173 18.79 -12.25 34.14
N LYS A 174 17.69 -12.91 34.53
CA LYS A 174 17.78 -14.17 35.29
C LYS A 174 16.63 -15.11 34.94
N LYS A 175 16.96 -16.40 34.81
CA LYS A 175 16.01 -17.50 34.66
C LYS A 175 15.17 -17.63 35.94
N GLN A 176 13.89 -17.94 35.80
CA GLN A 176 13.15 -18.67 36.82
C GLN A 176 12.72 -20.00 36.23
N ALA A 177 13.01 -21.07 36.97
CA ALA A 177 12.55 -22.42 36.70
C ALA A 177 11.98 -22.96 38.02
N MET A 178 10.68 -23.21 38.02
CA MET A 178 9.94 -24.12 38.91
C MET A 178 8.80 -24.64 38.01
N GLY A 179 8.56 -25.94 37.82
CA GLY A 179 9.03 -27.08 38.60
C GLY A 179 7.90 -27.57 39.50
N PHE A 180 6.98 -28.34 38.92
CA PHE A 180 6.00 -29.12 39.67
C PHE A 180 5.81 -30.48 38.98
N GLU A 181 6.63 -31.44 39.37
CA GLU A 181 6.36 -32.87 39.20
C GLU A 181 5.50 -33.36 40.38
N VAL A 182 4.60 -34.32 40.18
CA VAL A 182 4.62 -35.75 40.63
C VAL A 182 3.24 -36.38 40.30
N PRO A 183 3.02 -37.71 40.37
CA PRO A 183 3.92 -38.85 40.13
C PRO A 183 3.37 -39.84 39.07
N SER A 184 4.23 -40.72 38.57
CA SER A 184 3.87 -41.89 37.75
C SER A 184 4.14 -43.20 38.50
N VAL A 185 3.12 -44.03 38.78
CA VAL A 185 3.15 -45.47 39.22
C VAL A 185 1.68 -45.92 39.47
N ILE A 186 1.20 -47.18 39.35
CA ILE A 186 1.82 -48.50 39.06
C ILE A 186 0.74 -49.52 38.55
N ALA A 187 1.16 -50.44 37.64
CA ALA A 187 0.69 -51.84 37.45
C ALA A 187 -0.82 -52.15 37.17
N GLU A 188 -1.25 -53.36 36.73
CA GLU A 188 -0.68 -54.72 36.76
C GLU A 188 -0.82 -55.58 35.48
N GLU A 189 0.11 -56.54 35.38
CA GLU A 189 0.06 -57.90 34.79
C GLU A 189 -0.90 -58.29 33.63
N ASN A 190 -0.36 -58.93 32.58
CA ASN A 190 -0.31 -60.41 32.51
C ASN A 190 0.40 -61.01 31.26
N GLY A 191 0.92 -62.25 31.39
CA GLY A 191 1.19 -63.23 30.31
C GLY A 191 2.25 -62.89 29.24
N HIS A 192 3.52 -63.31 29.39
CA HIS A 192 4.06 -64.59 28.86
C HIS A 192 3.66 -64.90 27.40
N SER A 193 4.59 -64.99 26.44
CA SER A 193 5.46 -66.18 26.30
C SER A 193 6.76 -65.97 25.50
N ALA A 194 7.70 -66.87 25.75
CA ALA A 194 9.12 -66.86 25.37
C ALA A 194 9.51 -66.91 23.88
N ASN A 195 10.64 -66.23 23.59
CA ASN A 195 11.90 -66.75 23.02
C ASN A 195 12.00 -68.14 22.30
N THR A 196 13.07 -68.21 21.50
CA THR A 196 13.90 -69.38 21.09
C THR A 196 13.53 -70.23 19.86
N PRO A 197 14.54 -70.86 19.19
CA PRO A 197 14.46 -71.26 17.77
C PRO A 197 14.55 -72.78 17.50
N GLN A 198 14.33 -73.18 16.25
CA GLN A 198 14.81 -74.46 15.71
C GLN A 198 15.48 -74.23 14.34
N LYS A 199 16.71 -74.68 14.05
CA LYS A 199 17.37 -76.01 14.09
C LYS A 199 17.05 -76.93 12.90
N ARG A 200 18.16 -77.38 12.29
CA ARG A 200 18.47 -78.72 11.73
C ARG A 200 18.38 -78.95 10.20
N PRO A 201 19.20 -79.90 9.67
CA PRO A 201 19.96 -79.65 8.45
C PRO A 201 20.06 -80.88 7.51
N SER A 202 21.00 -80.81 6.55
CA SER A 202 21.63 -81.94 5.85
C SER A 202 23.09 -81.50 5.56
N SER A 203 24.10 -82.09 6.22
CA SER A 203 25.00 -83.14 5.67
C SER A 203 25.69 -82.74 4.35
N GLU A 204 27.01 -82.83 4.19
CA GLU A 204 27.91 -83.90 4.65
C GLU A 204 29.23 -83.44 5.33
N ASP A 205 29.99 -84.40 5.87
CA ASP A 205 31.17 -84.24 6.73
C ASP A 205 32.53 -84.17 6.01
N SER A 206 33.55 -83.56 6.66
CA SER A 206 34.77 -84.26 7.18
C SER A 206 36.10 -83.45 7.24
N SER A 207 36.47 -83.11 8.48
CA SER A 207 37.83 -83.13 9.11
C SER A 207 39.10 -82.43 8.56
N VAL A 208 39.48 -81.33 9.26
CA VAL A 208 40.73 -81.09 10.04
C VAL A 208 42.16 -81.26 9.44
N THR A 209 42.98 -80.19 9.50
CA THR A 209 44.33 -80.07 10.16
C THR A 209 44.85 -78.61 9.97
N SER A 210 45.08 -77.81 11.03
CA SER A 210 46.28 -77.68 11.91
C SER A 210 47.32 -76.63 11.45
N GLY A 211 47.63 -75.63 12.29
CA GLY A 211 48.75 -74.68 12.06
C GLY A 211 48.72 -73.38 12.89
N VAL A 212 49.48 -73.33 13.98
CA VAL A 212 49.83 -72.11 14.78
C VAL A 212 51.04 -71.42 14.09
N VAL A 213 51.31 -70.10 14.17
CA VAL A 213 52.22 -69.39 15.12
C VAL A 213 51.94 -67.87 15.17
N GLU A 214 52.21 -67.28 16.34
CA GLU A 214 52.08 -65.87 16.74
C GLU A 214 53.14 -64.92 16.12
N LEU A 215 52.93 -63.58 16.18
CA LEU A 215 53.67 -62.73 17.12
C LEU A 215 53.14 -61.28 17.22
N VAL A 216 53.62 -60.55 18.23
CA VAL A 216 53.06 -59.31 18.82
C VAL A 216 54.00 -58.12 18.64
N SER A 217 53.50 -56.87 18.46
CA SER A 217 53.86 -55.70 19.30
C SER A 217 53.42 -54.31 18.78
N LYS A 218 53.41 -53.35 19.73
CA LYS A 218 52.86 -51.98 19.70
C LYS A 218 53.81 -50.94 19.07
N SER A 219 53.27 -49.80 18.62
CA SER A 219 53.43 -48.44 19.25
C SER A 219 53.69 -47.22 18.33
N ALA A 220 53.11 -46.09 18.77
CA ALA A 220 53.57 -44.68 18.69
C ALA A 220 53.66 -43.87 17.36
N LEU A 221 53.37 -42.57 17.53
CA LEU A 221 53.50 -41.39 16.64
C LEU A 221 54.94 -40.81 16.66
N PRO A 222 55.29 -39.68 15.97
CA PRO A 222 54.83 -39.11 14.68
C PRO A 222 55.98 -38.57 13.75
N SER A 223 55.60 -38.01 12.57
CA SER A 223 56.23 -36.86 11.86
C SER A 223 57.23 -37.07 10.69
N GLN A 224 57.17 -36.09 9.77
CA GLN A 224 58.16 -35.64 8.76
C GLN A 224 58.24 -36.34 7.37
N THR A 225 57.58 -35.68 6.40
CA THR A 225 58.11 -35.13 5.13
C THR A 225 59.23 -35.85 4.36
N ILE A 226 58.95 -36.21 3.09
CA ILE A 226 59.75 -35.93 1.86
C ILE A 226 59.02 -36.51 0.61
N GLN A 227 59.25 -35.96 -0.59
CA GLN A 227 58.70 -36.40 -1.91
C GLN A 227 59.66 -37.37 -2.62
N ILE A 228 59.37 -38.07 -3.74
CA ILE A 228 58.34 -38.01 -4.82
C ILE A 228 58.00 -39.50 -5.22
N PRO A 229 57.03 -39.84 -6.12
CA PRO A 229 57.32 -39.85 -7.58
C PRO A 229 56.12 -39.77 -8.57
N GLU A 230 56.48 -39.75 -9.86
CA GLU A 230 55.73 -40.23 -11.04
C GLU A 230 55.35 -41.75 -10.90
N GLU A 231 54.49 -42.44 -11.69
CA GLU A 231 53.94 -42.23 -13.04
C GLU A 231 52.70 -43.15 -13.31
N GLN A 232 51.96 -42.90 -14.40
CA GLN A 232 51.13 -43.80 -15.25
C GLN A 232 49.94 -44.69 -14.74
N ASN A 233 48.80 -44.46 -15.41
CA ASN A 233 47.81 -45.41 -15.97
C ASN A 233 47.13 -46.51 -15.13
N THR A 234 45.80 -46.38 -14.96
CA THR A 234 44.82 -47.42 -15.37
C THR A 234 43.41 -46.83 -15.55
N VAL A 235 42.59 -47.48 -16.39
CA VAL A 235 41.28 -47.00 -16.87
C VAL A 235 40.16 -47.17 -15.83
N PRO A 236 39.32 -46.15 -15.57
CA PRO A 236 38.08 -46.31 -14.81
C PRO A 236 36.84 -46.40 -15.73
N THR A 237 36.14 -47.54 -15.66
CA THR A 237 34.78 -47.76 -16.19
C THR A 237 33.74 -46.87 -15.44
N PRO A 238 32.53 -46.65 -16.01
CA PRO A 238 31.84 -45.37 -15.84
C PRO A 238 31.04 -45.22 -14.55
N VAL A 239 31.44 -44.27 -13.70
CA VAL A 239 30.56 -43.68 -12.69
C VAL A 239 29.62 -42.67 -13.38
N LYS A 240 28.31 -42.86 -13.23
CA LYS A 240 27.27 -42.01 -13.83
C LYS A 240 27.42 -40.54 -13.42
N LYS A 241 28.00 -39.71 -14.28
CA LYS A 241 27.95 -38.25 -14.16
C LYS A 241 26.54 -37.74 -14.49
N SER A 242 25.75 -37.41 -13.48
CA SER A 242 24.53 -36.59 -13.66
C SER A 242 24.85 -35.10 -13.85
N SER A 243 25.92 -34.79 -14.60
CA SER A 243 26.17 -33.45 -15.10
C SER A 243 25.23 -33.20 -16.29
N LYS A 244 23.96 -32.87 -16.00
CA LYS A 244 23.13 -32.13 -16.96
C LYS A 244 23.79 -30.77 -17.15
N THR A 245 24.66 -30.66 -18.15
CA THR A 245 25.18 -29.39 -18.66
C THR A 245 23.98 -28.47 -18.86
N ARG A 246 23.93 -27.32 -18.18
CA ARG A 246 22.87 -26.32 -18.37
C ARG A 246 22.75 -26.07 -19.87
N GLN A 247 21.63 -26.44 -20.46
CA GLN A 247 21.25 -25.89 -21.76
C GLN A 247 21.09 -24.39 -21.54
N GLN A 248 21.93 -23.59 -22.18
CA GLN A 248 21.67 -22.16 -22.30
C GLN A 248 20.41 -22.02 -23.13
N ILE A 249 19.26 -21.91 -22.44
CA ILE A 249 17.99 -21.61 -23.08
C ILE A 249 18.17 -20.26 -23.78
N ASP A 250 17.89 -20.22 -25.08
CA ASP A 250 17.79 -18.96 -25.80
C ASP A 250 16.51 -18.26 -25.34
N VAL A 251 16.66 -17.43 -24.30
CA VAL A 251 15.54 -16.80 -23.58
C VAL A 251 14.66 -15.99 -24.54
N LYS A 252 15.20 -15.46 -25.64
CA LYS A 252 14.43 -14.72 -26.64
C LYS A 252 13.53 -15.66 -27.47
N ALA A 253 14.10 -16.73 -28.01
CA ALA A 253 13.33 -17.73 -28.76
C ALA A 253 12.33 -18.51 -27.89
N GLU A 254 12.63 -18.70 -26.60
CA GLU A 254 11.74 -19.43 -25.68
C GLU A 254 10.65 -18.53 -25.07
N LEU A 255 10.88 -17.20 -24.94
CA LEU A 255 9.84 -16.21 -24.65
C LEU A 255 8.77 -16.17 -25.74
N GLU A 256 9.19 -16.12 -27.02
CA GLU A 256 8.27 -16.11 -28.16
C GLU A 256 7.42 -17.39 -28.24
N LYS A 257 7.99 -18.54 -27.86
CA LYS A 257 7.28 -19.83 -27.84
C LYS A 257 6.33 -20.01 -26.66
N ARG A 258 6.75 -19.65 -25.43
CA ARG A 258 6.00 -19.98 -24.21
C ARG A 258 4.63 -19.34 -24.11
N GLN A 259 4.42 -18.18 -24.72
CA GLN A 259 3.18 -17.40 -24.58
C GLN A 259 2.24 -17.56 -25.79
N GLY A 260 2.51 -18.53 -26.69
CA GLY A 260 1.75 -18.69 -27.93
C GLY A 260 1.79 -17.44 -28.82
N GLY A 261 2.85 -16.63 -28.71
CA GLY A 261 2.98 -15.32 -29.35
C GLY A 261 2.24 -14.16 -28.67
N LYS A 262 1.47 -14.38 -27.58
CA LYS A 262 0.90 -13.27 -26.80
C LYS A 262 1.99 -12.54 -26.01
N GLN A 263 1.82 -11.25 -25.77
CA GLN A 263 2.80 -10.43 -25.03
C GLN A 263 2.31 -10.09 -23.62
N LEU A 264 3.21 -10.06 -22.64
CA LEU A 264 2.92 -9.60 -21.27
C LEU A 264 2.93 -8.07 -21.15
N LEU A 265 1.93 -7.52 -20.47
CA LEU A 265 1.82 -6.09 -20.17
C LEU A 265 1.29 -5.86 -18.74
N ASN A 266 1.97 -5.02 -17.96
CA ASN A 266 1.54 -4.68 -16.61
C ASN A 266 0.77 -3.35 -16.66
N LEU A 267 -0.45 -3.35 -16.15
CA LEU A 267 -1.38 -2.22 -16.24
C LEU A 267 -1.81 -1.79 -14.82
N VAL A 268 -1.68 -0.50 -14.50
CA VAL A 268 -2.21 0.08 -13.25
C VAL A 268 -3.44 0.94 -13.51
N VAL A 269 -4.41 0.90 -12.61
CA VAL A 269 -5.62 1.72 -12.66
C VAL A 269 -5.54 2.79 -11.57
N ILE A 270 -5.67 4.06 -11.96
CA ILE A 270 -5.47 5.22 -11.10
C ILE A 270 -6.62 6.20 -11.26
N GLY A 271 -6.93 6.98 -10.23
CA GLY A 271 -7.98 8.00 -10.29
C GLY A 271 -8.44 8.43 -8.90
N HIS A 272 -9.38 9.37 -8.83
CA HIS A 272 -10.01 9.79 -7.57
C HIS A 272 -10.70 8.61 -6.86
N VAL A 273 -11.07 8.77 -5.57
CA VAL A 273 -11.86 7.77 -4.81
C VAL A 273 -13.14 7.45 -5.58
N ASP A 274 -13.97 8.46 -5.82
CA ASP A 274 -15.34 8.28 -6.35
C ASP A 274 -15.42 8.00 -7.86
N ALA A 275 -14.30 8.10 -8.58
CA ALA A 275 -14.24 7.87 -10.04
C ALA A 275 -14.57 6.42 -10.47
N GLY A 276 -14.83 5.49 -9.53
CA GLY A 276 -15.34 4.16 -9.82
C GLY A 276 -14.33 3.18 -10.45
N LYS A 277 -13.04 3.30 -10.09
CA LYS A 277 -11.91 2.46 -10.59
C LYS A 277 -12.21 0.96 -10.50
N SER A 278 -12.41 0.47 -9.28
CA SER A 278 -12.61 -0.94 -8.93
C SER A 278 -13.92 -1.48 -9.51
N THR A 279 -14.96 -0.65 -9.58
CA THR A 279 -16.23 -0.95 -10.25
C THR A 279 -16.03 -1.17 -11.76
N LEU A 280 -15.33 -0.23 -12.44
CA LEU A 280 -15.03 -0.29 -13.87
C LEU A 280 -14.23 -1.56 -14.22
N MET A 281 -13.26 -1.91 -13.37
CA MET A 281 -12.39 -3.08 -13.57
C MET A 281 -13.07 -4.40 -13.23
N GLY A 282 -13.80 -4.48 -12.12
CA GLY A 282 -14.58 -5.66 -11.75
C GLY A 282 -15.65 -5.98 -12.80
N HIS A 283 -16.28 -4.96 -13.39
CA HIS A 283 -17.20 -5.15 -14.50
C HIS A 283 -16.48 -5.60 -15.78
N LEU A 284 -15.28 -5.07 -16.09
CA LEU A 284 -14.47 -5.56 -17.20
C LEU A 284 -14.10 -7.05 -17.05
N LEU A 285 -13.69 -7.48 -15.86
CA LEU A 285 -13.39 -8.88 -15.54
C LEU A 285 -14.63 -9.80 -15.62
N TYR A 286 -15.81 -9.30 -15.23
CA TYR A 286 -17.08 -10.00 -15.41
C TYR A 286 -17.44 -10.19 -16.90
N LEU A 287 -17.31 -9.13 -17.71
CA LEU A 287 -17.61 -9.19 -19.15
C LEU A 287 -16.63 -10.07 -19.94
N LEU A 288 -15.36 -10.13 -19.52
CA LEU A 288 -14.36 -11.05 -20.07
C LEU A 288 -14.61 -12.53 -19.70
N GLY A 289 -15.47 -12.79 -18.72
CA GLY A 289 -15.78 -14.15 -18.24
C GLY A 289 -14.74 -14.74 -17.29
N ASN A 290 -13.77 -13.94 -16.83
CA ASN A 290 -12.77 -14.36 -15.84
C ASN A 290 -13.42 -14.69 -14.49
N VAL A 291 -14.52 -14.02 -14.16
CA VAL A 291 -15.33 -14.27 -12.96
C VAL A 291 -16.59 -15.06 -13.32
N ASN A 292 -16.75 -16.24 -12.73
CA ASN A 292 -17.94 -17.05 -12.92
C ASN A 292 -19.20 -16.30 -12.45
N LYS A 293 -20.27 -16.33 -13.25
CA LYS A 293 -21.57 -15.68 -12.93
C LYS A 293 -22.12 -16.09 -11.56
N ARG A 294 -21.92 -17.34 -11.13
CA ARG A 294 -22.29 -17.84 -9.80
C ARG A 294 -21.53 -17.13 -8.67
N THR A 295 -20.24 -16.88 -8.86
CA THR A 295 -19.41 -16.16 -7.87
C THR A 295 -19.82 -14.69 -7.82
N MET A 296 -20.09 -14.07 -8.98
CA MET A 296 -20.61 -12.71 -9.04
C MET A 296 -21.95 -12.55 -8.30
N HIS A 297 -22.93 -13.44 -8.53
CA HIS A 297 -24.19 -13.41 -7.77
C HIS A 297 -24.01 -13.65 -6.27
N LYS A 298 -22.99 -14.42 -5.87
CA LYS A 298 -22.65 -14.56 -4.44
C LYS A 298 -22.18 -13.21 -3.87
N TYR A 299 -21.25 -12.52 -4.53
CA TYR A 299 -20.81 -11.18 -4.09
C TYR A 299 -21.93 -10.14 -4.15
N GLU A 300 -22.84 -10.25 -5.11
CA GLU A 300 -24.05 -9.42 -5.18
C GLU A 300 -24.97 -9.63 -3.96
N GLN A 301 -25.14 -10.88 -3.51
CA GLN A 301 -25.91 -11.19 -2.29
C GLN A 301 -25.18 -10.74 -1.01
N GLU A 302 -23.86 -10.94 -0.92
CA GLU A 302 -23.06 -10.54 0.24
C GLU A 302 -22.98 -9.00 0.37
N SER A 303 -22.77 -8.28 -0.73
CA SER A 303 -22.79 -6.81 -0.74
C SER A 303 -24.17 -6.23 -0.43
N LYS A 304 -25.27 -6.85 -0.90
CA LYS A 304 -26.64 -6.50 -0.48
C LYS A 304 -26.86 -6.71 1.02
N LYS A 305 -26.42 -7.83 1.59
CA LYS A 305 -26.49 -8.10 3.04
C LYS A 305 -25.66 -7.11 3.87
N ALA A 306 -24.52 -6.67 3.36
CA ALA A 306 -23.67 -5.65 3.97
C ALA A 306 -24.18 -4.20 3.78
N GLY A 307 -25.38 -4.00 3.22
CA GLY A 307 -25.96 -2.66 2.98
C GLY A 307 -25.32 -1.88 1.83
N LYS A 308 -24.46 -2.51 1.02
CA LYS A 308 -23.65 -1.89 -0.04
C LYS A 308 -23.95 -2.45 -1.43
N ALA A 309 -25.23 -2.59 -1.76
CA ALA A 309 -25.72 -3.23 -2.98
C ALA A 309 -25.13 -2.66 -4.29
N SER A 310 -24.73 -1.39 -4.31
CA SER A 310 -24.14 -0.70 -5.49
C SER A 310 -22.70 -1.12 -5.81
N PHE A 311 -21.99 -1.80 -4.91
CA PHE A 311 -20.55 -2.08 -5.02
C PHE A 311 -20.20 -3.51 -5.43
N ALA A 312 -21.17 -4.31 -5.87
CA ALA A 312 -20.98 -5.74 -6.18
C ALA A 312 -19.81 -6.04 -7.14
N TYR A 313 -19.50 -5.14 -8.09
CA TYR A 313 -18.34 -5.30 -8.99
C TYR A 313 -16.99 -5.02 -8.31
N ALA A 314 -16.92 -4.10 -7.34
CA ALA A 314 -15.67 -3.78 -6.64
C ALA A 314 -15.19 -4.96 -5.77
N TRP A 315 -16.14 -5.73 -5.21
CA TRP A 315 -15.89 -6.96 -4.43
C TRP A 315 -15.16 -8.09 -5.19
N VAL A 316 -15.02 -7.96 -6.51
CA VAL A 316 -14.18 -8.85 -7.34
C VAL A 316 -12.69 -8.61 -7.09
N LEU A 317 -12.30 -7.39 -6.70
CA LEU A 317 -10.93 -6.95 -6.49
C LEU A 317 -10.64 -6.70 -5.00
N ASP A 318 -11.62 -6.15 -4.27
CA ASP A 318 -11.57 -5.97 -2.83
C ASP A 318 -11.78 -7.35 -2.16
N GLU A 319 -10.71 -8.06 -1.83
CA GLU A 319 -10.79 -9.36 -1.13
C GLU A 319 -10.88 -9.22 0.39
N THR A 320 -10.31 -8.16 0.97
CA THR A 320 -10.22 -8.02 2.43
C THR A 320 -11.54 -7.58 3.06
N GLY A 321 -11.75 -7.98 4.33
CA GLY A 321 -12.92 -7.56 5.10
C GLY A 321 -12.97 -6.04 5.28
N GLU A 322 -11.85 -5.40 5.60
CA GLU A 322 -11.76 -3.95 5.82
C GLU A 322 -12.10 -3.15 4.56
N GLU A 323 -11.65 -3.57 3.37
CA GLU A 323 -11.98 -2.91 2.10
C GLU A 323 -13.47 -2.99 1.79
N ARG A 324 -14.11 -4.13 2.06
CA ARG A 324 -15.56 -4.32 1.88
C ARG A 324 -16.37 -3.50 2.89
N GLU A 325 -15.99 -3.53 4.17
CA GLU A 325 -16.62 -2.79 5.26
C GLU A 325 -16.49 -1.28 5.10
N ARG A 326 -15.38 -0.77 4.53
CA ARG A 326 -15.21 0.66 4.20
C ARG A 326 -15.74 1.03 2.83
N GLY A 327 -15.69 0.13 1.85
CA GLY A 327 -16.02 0.40 0.44
C GLY A 327 -14.91 1.20 -0.25
N VAL A 328 -13.68 1.04 0.21
CA VAL A 328 -12.49 1.77 -0.26
C VAL A 328 -11.35 0.77 -0.34
N THR A 329 -10.84 0.55 -1.54
CA THR A 329 -9.62 -0.23 -1.80
C THR A 329 -8.44 0.38 -1.05
N MET A 330 -7.71 -0.45 -0.30
CA MET A 330 -6.63 -0.08 0.62
C MET A 330 -5.29 -0.49 0.03
N ASP A 331 -5.18 -1.74 -0.40
CA ASP A 331 -4.00 -2.34 -1.02
C ASP A 331 -4.20 -2.55 -2.53
N VAL A 332 -3.15 -2.98 -3.24
CA VAL A 332 -3.20 -3.11 -4.70
C VAL A 332 -3.70 -4.50 -5.09
N GLY A 333 -4.97 -4.61 -5.48
CA GLY A 333 -5.55 -5.84 -6.01
C GLY A 333 -4.90 -6.23 -7.34
N MET A 334 -4.32 -7.44 -7.42
CA MET A 334 -3.70 -7.95 -8.64
C MET A 334 -4.57 -9.02 -9.31
N THR A 335 -4.93 -8.81 -10.58
CA THR A 335 -5.66 -9.82 -11.37
C THR A 335 -5.07 -10.00 -12.77
N LYS A 336 -5.18 -11.20 -13.33
CA LYS A 336 -4.76 -11.52 -14.69
C LYS A 336 -5.98 -11.59 -15.60
N PHE A 337 -5.92 -10.94 -16.76
CA PHE A 337 -6.87 -11.17 -17.85
C PHE A 337 -6.18 -11.30 -19.20
N GLU A 338 -6.86 -11.97 -20.13
CA GLU A 338 -6.33 -12.20 -21.47
C GLU A 338 -7.11 -11.42 -22.52
N THR A 339 -6.37 -10.81 -23.44
CA THR A 339 -6.89 -10.22 -24.67
C THR A 339 -6.54 -11.12 -25.86
N LYS A 340 -6.91 -10.66 -27.06
CA LYS A 340 -6.58 -11.31 -28.32
C LYS A 340 -5.07 -11.38 -28.54
N THR A 341 -4.31 -10.32 -28.20
CA THR A 341 -2.85 -10.26 -28.45
C THR A 341 -1.97 -10.31 -27.20
N LYS A 342 -2.50 -10.01 -26.00
CA LYS A 342 -1.71 -9.85 -24.77
C LYS A 342 -2.31 -10.55 -23.56
N VAL A 343 -1.44 -10.96 -22.65
CA VAL A 343 -1.77 -11.29 -21.26
C VAL A 343 -1.49 -10.03 -20.43
N ILE A 344 -2.49 -9.56 -19.68
CA ILE A 344 -2.40 -8.32 -18.93
C ILE A 344 -2.55 -8.60 -17.44
N THR A 345 -1.58 -8.12 -16.66
CA THR A 345 -1.66 -8.09 -15.21
C THR A 345 -2.21 -6.72 -14.81
N LEU A 346 -3.45 -6.71 -14.35
CA LEU A 346 -4.13 -5.56 -13.76
C LEU A 346 -3.65 -5.35 -12.32
N MET A 347 -3.37 -4.11 -11.98
CA MET A 347 -3.15 -3.61 -10.62
C MET A 347 -4.18 -2.50 -10.36
N ASP A 348 -5.21 -2.78 -9.57
CA ASP A 348 -6.15 -1.74 -9.16
C ASP A 348 -5.53 -0.95 -8.01
N ALA A 349 -5.36 0.37 -8.18
CA ALA A 349 -4.67 1.18 -7.19
C ALA A 349 -5.65 1.98 -6.32
N PRO A 350 -5.37 2.12 -5.02
CA PRO A 350 -6.28 2.76 -4.09
C PRO A 350 -6.47 4.25 -4.43
N GLY A 351 -7.67 4.76 -4.19
CA GLY A 351 -8.02 6.16 -4.49
C GLY A 351 -7.65 7.14 -3.38
N HIS A 352 -7.56 6.70 -2.12
CA HIS A 352 -7.46 7.62 -0.98
C HIS A 352 -6.07 8.24 -0.81
N LYS A 353 -6.02 9.48 -0.29
CA LYS A 353 -4.78 10.27 -0.13
C LYS A 353 -3.73 9.58 0.77
N ASP A 354 -4.20 8.81 1.75
CA ASP A 354 -3.34 8.11 2.69
C ASP A 354 -2.70 6.85 2.07
N PHE A 355 -3.38 6.21 1.12
CA PHE A 355 -2.93 4.98 0.44
C PHE A 355 -2.16 5.23 -0.86
N ILE A 356 -1.82 6.49 -1.15
CA ILE A 356 -0.86 6.87 -2.20
C ILE A 356 0.48 6.08 -2.10
N PRO A 357 1.04 5.69 -0.94
CA PRO A 357 2.21 4.80 -0.90
C PRO A 357 1.97 3.49 -1.65
N ASN A 358 0.81 2.85 -1.44
CA ASN A 358 0.41 1.61 -2.10
C ASN A 358 0.13 1.86 -3.60
N MET A 359 -0.48 3.00 -3.95
CA MET A 359 -0.61 3.41 -5.34
C MET A 359 0.76 3.59 -6.03
N ILE A 360 1.78 4.09 -5.32
CA ILE A 360 3.15 4.21 -5.86
C ILE A 360 3.80 2.83 -6.05
N THR A 361 3.63 1.88 -5.13
CA THR A 361 4.24 0.54 -5.28
C THR A 361 3.61 -0.25 -6.43
N GLY A 362 2.30 -0.15 -6.63
CA GLY A 362 1.61 -0.72 -7.80
C GLY A 362 2.01 -0.03 -9.11
N ALA A 363 1.98 1.31 -9.14
CA ALA A 363 2.36 2.07 -10.33
C ALA A 363 3.84 1.95 -10.72
N ALA A 364 4.74 1.63 -9.78
CA ALA A 364 6.16 1.38 -10.07
C ALA A 364 6.37 0.09 -10.86
N GLN A 365 5.48 -0.90 -10.71
CA GLN A 365 5.52 -2.18 -11.41
C GLN A 365 4.88 -2.12 -12.80
N ALA A 366 4.05 -1.12 -13.07
CA ALA A 366 3.26 -1.00 -14.30
C ALA A 366 4.03 -0.40 -15.49
N ASP A 367 3.68 -0.86 -16.68
CA ASP A 367 4.19 -0.37 -17.97
C ASP A 367 3.25 0.69 -18.59
N VAL A 368 1.95 0.53 -18.33
CA VAL A 368 0.81 1.29 -18.87
C VAL A 368 -0.12 1.64 -17.71
N ALA A 369 -0.83 2.76 -17.82
CA ALA A 369 -1.85 3.14 -16.84
C ALA A 369 -3.20 3.46 -17.49
N ILE A 370 -4.28 3.23 -16.74
CA ILE A 370 -5.63 3.74 -16.99
C ILE A 370 -5.93 4.80 -15.93
N LEU A 371 -6.07 6.07 -16.34
CA LEU A 371 -6.56 7.16 -15.51
C LEU A 371 -8.09 7.22 -15.64
N VAL A 372 -8.79 6.81 -14.57
CA VAL A 372 -10.23 6.95 -14.45
C VAL A 372 -10.55 8.33 -13.87
N VAL A 373 -11.43 9.05 -14.56
CA VAL A 373 -11.82 10.44 -14.25
C VAL A 373 -13.34 10.51 -14.27
N ASP A 374 -13.94 11.24 -13.33
CA ASP A 374 -15.39 11.40 -13.30
C ASP A 374 -15.91 12.38 -14.38
N ALA A 375 -17.10 12.13 -14.91
CA ALA A 375 -17.81 13.03 -15.82
C ALA A 375 -18.69 14.05 -15.09
N SER A 376 -19.14 13.70 -13.88
CA SER A 376 -20.15 14.43 -13.12
C SER A 376 -19.69 15.84 -12.75
N ARG A 377 -20.64 16.73 -12.50
CA ARG A 377 -20.37 18.13 -12.15
C ARG A 377 -20.17 18.24 -10.64
N GLY A 378 -19.00 18.70 -10.21
CA GLY A 378 -18.55 18.70 -8.81
C GLY A 378 -17.40 17.73 -8.60
N GLU A 379 -17.63 16.43 -8.84
CA GLU A 379 -16.60 15.39 -8.64
C GLU A 379 -15.41 15.53 -9.60
N PHE A 380 -15.66 15.87 -10.87
CA PHE A 380 -14.59 16.15 -11.83
C PHE A 380 -13.73 17.34 -11.37
N GLU A 381 -14.39 18.42 -10.95
CA GLU A 381 -13.74 19.63 -10.46
C GLU A 381 -12.87 19.33 -9.22
N ALA A 382 -13.41 18.64 -8.20
CA ALA A 382 -12.69 18.24 -7.00
C ALA A 382 -11.46 17.34 -7.31
N GLY A 383 -11.63 16.34 -8.18
CA GLY A 383 -10.52 15.50 -8.64
C GLY A 383 -9.46 16.27 -9.44
N PHE A 384 -9.84 17.36 -10.12
CA PHE A 384 -8.98 18.17 -10.98
C PHE A 384 -8.49 19.47 -10.32
N GLU A 385 -8.69 19.70 -9.03
CA GLU A 385 -8.11 20.85 -8.33
C GLU A 385 -6.57 20.72 -8.15
N THR A 386 -5.90 21.78 -7.69
CA THR A 386 -4.44 21.76 -7.46
C THR A 386 -3.98 20.80 -6.36
N GLY A 387 -4.89 20.39 -5.46
CA GLY A 387 -4.69 19.31 -4.49
C GLY A 387 -5.42 18.00 -4.85
N GLY A 388 -6.04 17.93 -6.03
CA GLY A 388 -6.87 16.80 -6.44
C GLY A 388 -6.06 15.53 -6.75
N GLN A 389 -6.55 14.38 -6.27
CA GLN A 389 -5.88 13.07 -6.40
C GLN A 389 -5.61 12.69 -7.86
N THR A 390 -6.55 12.95 -8.79
CA THR A 390 -6.40 12.65 -10.22
C THR A 390 -5.16 13.34 -10.82
N ARG A 391 -4.86 14.58 -10.38
CA ARG A 391 -3.63 15.28 -10.79
C ARG A 391 -2.39 14.72 -10.11
N GLU A 392 -2.43 14.42 -8.81
CA GLU A 392 -1.30 13.79 -8.11
C GLU A 392 -0.94 12.45 -8.77
N HIS A 393 -1.93 11.60 -9.03
CA HIS A 393 -1.77 10.28 -9.65
C HIS A 393 -1.17 10.36 -11.06
N GLY A 394 -1.71 11.23 -11.93
CA GLY A 394 -1.16 11.42 -13.28
C GLY A 394 0.29 11.91 -13.28
N LEU A 395 0.66 12.73 -12.29
CA LEU A 395 2.02 13.24 -12.12
C LEU A 395 2.98 12.18 -11.53
N LEU A 396 2.50 11.37 -10.58
CA LEU A 396 3.21 10.22 -10.02
C LEU A 396 3.51 9.18 -11.12
N VAL A 397 2.51 8.77 -11.89
CA VAL A 397 2.65 7.80 -12.98
C VAL A 397 3.59 8.29 -14.08
N ARG A 398 3.57 9.59 -14.43
CA ARG A 398 4.57 10.16 -15.34
C ARG A 398 6.00 10.10 -14.78
N SER A 399 6.15 10.29 -13.48
CA SER A 399 7.43 10.32 -12.78
C SER A 399 8.04 8.92 -12.61
N LEU A 400 7.19 7.93 -12.33
CA LEU A 400 7.52 6.50 -12.37
C LEU A 400 7.85 6.03 -13.79
N GLY A 401 7.40 6.77 -14.81
CA GLY A 401 7.95 6.75 -16.16
C GLY A 401 7.08 6.04 -17.20
N VAL A 402 5.84 5.73 -16.85
CA VAL A 402 4.80 5.31 -17.80
C VAL A 402 4.70 6.36 -18.92
N THR A 403 4.55 5.88 -20.14
CA THR A 403 4.53 6.71 -21.36
C THR A 403 3.18 6.69 -22.08
N GLN A 404 2.47 5.56 -21.99
CA GLN A 404 1.17 5.32 -22.60
C GLN A 404 0.09 5.35 -21.52
N LEU A 405 -0.98 6.10 -21.76
CA LEU A 405 -2.05 6.36 -20.79
C LEU A 405 -3.42 6.26 -21.47
N ALA A 406 -4.31 5.41 -20.96
CA ALA A 406 -5.74 5.52 -21.28
C ALA A 406 -6.39 6.46 -20.27
N VAL A 407 -7.26 7.35 -20.73
CA VAL A 407 -8.13 8.17 -19.89
C VAL A 407 -9.56 7.68 -20.08
N ALA A 408 -10.09 7.03 -19.06
CA ALA A 408 -11.49 6.59 -19.00
C ALA A 408 -12.31 7.66 -18.27
N VAL A 409 -13.13 8.39 -19.01
CA VAL A 409 -14.10 9.34 -18.44
C VAL A 409 -15.34 8.52 -18.05
N ASN A 410 -15.50 8.26 -16.75
CA ASN A 410 -16.50 7.38 -16.17
C ASN A 410 -17.77 8.16 -15.73
N LYS A 411 -18.84 7.45 -15.38
CA LYS A 411 -20.16 8.02 -14.99
C LYS A 411 -20.78 8.95 -16.04
N MET A 412 -20.49 8.71 -17.33
CA MET A 412 -21.07 9.50 -18.42
C MET A 412 -22.61 9.36 -18.50
N ASP A 413 -23.18 8.31 -17.92
CA ASP A 413 -24.61 8.12 -17.68
C ASP A 413 -25.24 9.26 -16.83
N GLN A 414 -24.55 9.77 -15.80
CA GLN A 414 -25.06 10.86 -14.96
C GLN A 414 -25.18 12.21 -15.70
N VAL A 415 -24.44 12.37 -16.80
CA VAL A 415 -24.46 13.58 -17.63
C VAL A 415 -25.20 13.37 -18.95
N ASN A 416 -26.05 12.33 -19.03
CA ASN A 416 -26.82 11.95 -20.22
C ASN A 416 -25.95 11.94 -21.49
N TRP A 417 -24.75 11.35 -21.39
CA TRP A 417 -23.83 11.15 -22.52
C TRP A 417 -23.44 12.43 -23.31
N GLN A 418 -23.53 13.61 -22.69
CA GLN A 418 -23.27 14.92 -23.32
C GLN A 418 -21.88 15.04 -23.95
N GLN A 419 -21.83 15.24 -25.27
CA GLN A 419 -20.59 15.45 -26.03
C GLN A 419 -19.81 16.69 -25.55
N GLU A 420 -20.50 17.81 -25.26
CA GLU A 420 -19.87 19.07 -24.84
C GLU A 420 -19.07 18.91 -23.54
N ARG A 421 -19.64 18.22 -22.54
CA ARG A 421 -18.97 17.94 -21.25
C ARG A 421 -17.76 17.04 -21.45
N PHE A 422 -17.84 16.03 -22.31
CA PHE A 422 -16.68 15.20 -22.65
C PHE A 422 -15.55 16.01 -23.33
N GLN A 423 -15.90 16.92 -24.26
CA GLN A 423 -14.92 17.81 -24.90
C GLN A 423 -14.28 18.81 -23.91
N GLU A 424 -15.06 19.32 -22.95
CA GLU A 424 -14.56 20.16 -21.86
C GLU A 424 -13.51 19.43 -21.00
N ILE A 425 -13.86 18.22 -20.54
CA ILE A 425 -13.01 17.36 -19.70
C ILE A 425 -11.71 17.00 -20.43
N THR A 426 -11.82 16.51 -21.67
CA THR A 426 -10.64 16.12 -22.48
C THR A 426 -9.74 17.33 -22.80
N SER A 427 -10.31 18.51 -23.04
CA SER A 427 -9.52 19.75 -23.23
C SER A 427 -8.76 20.17 -21.98
N LYS A 428 -9.41 20.14 -20.81
CA LYS A 428 -8.79 20.42 -19.50
C LYS A 428 -7.68 19.41 -19.18
N LEU A 429 -7.95 18.11 -19.36
CA LEU A 429 -6.98 17.04 -19.14
C LEU A 429 -5.80 17.10 -20.13
N GLY A 430 -6.03 17.40 -21.40
CA GLY A 430 -4.97 17.53 -22.41
C GLY A 430 -3.95 18.62 -22.05
N GLN A 431 -4.41 19.77 -21.55
CA GLN A 431 -3.52 20.82 -21.03
C GLN A 431 -2.69 20.35 -19.83
N PHE A 432 -3.31 19.62 -18.89
CA PHE A 432 -2.61 19.09 -17.72
C PHE A 432 -1.58 18.01 -18.10
N LEU A 433 -1.93 17.06 -18.97
CA LEU A 433 -1.06 15.97 -19.40
C LEU A 433 0.12 16.49 -20.24
N LYS A 434 -0.09 17.54 -21.04
CA LYS A 434 1.00 18.33 -21.68
C LYS A 434 1.97 18.92 -20.64
N GLN A 435 1.47 19.52 -19.55
CA GLN A 435 2.31 20.10 -18.49
C GLN A 435 3.10 19.04 -17.71
N ALA A 436 2.46 17.90 -17.40
CA ALA A 436 3.10 16.73 -16.81
C ALA A 436 4.21 16.14 -17.72
N GLY A 437 4.00 16.21 -19.04
CA GLY A 437 4.98 15.81 -20.06
C GLY A 437 4.67 14.47 -20.72
N PHE A 438 3.38 14.13 -20.86
CA PHE A 438 2.90 13.13 -21.82
C PHE A 438 2.79 13.75 -23.21
N LYS A 439 2.79 12.91 -24.25
CA LYS A 439 2.44 13.32 -25.61
C LYS A 439 0.97 13.03 -25.85
N GLU A 440 0.24 13.95 -26.49
CA GLU A 440 -1.17 13.73 -26.81
C GLU A 440 -1.42 12.57 -27.77
N SER A 441 -0.43 12.19 -28.58
CA SER A 441 -0.48 10.99 -29.44
C SER A 441 -0.50 9.68 -28.66
N ASP A 442 0.02 9.68 -27.44
CA ASP A 442 0.25 8.48 -26.62
C ASP A 442 -0.81 8.39 -25.49
N VAL A 443 -1.80 9.29 -25.51
CA VAL A 443 -2.94 9.36 -24.59
C VAL A 443 -4.23 9.11 -25.36
N ALA A 444 -5.00 8.10 -24.98
CA ALA A 444 -6.34 7.86 -25.51
C ALA A 444 -7.41 8.39 -24.53
N TYR A 445 -8.50 8.96 -25.05
CA TYR A 445 -9.66 9.38 -24.25
C TYR A 445 -10.89 8.56 -24.62
N ILE A 446 -11.62 8.06 -23.63
CA ILE A 446 -12.71 7.10 -23.81
C ILE A 446 -13.86 7.49 -22.86
N PRO A 447 -15.08 7.79 -23.35
CA PRO A 447 -16.27 7.89 -22.51
C PRO A 447 -16.71 6.48 -22.12
N THR A 448 -17.00 6.26 -20.84
CA THR A 448 -17.27 4.95 -20.23
C THR A 448 -18.36 5.06 -19.16
N SER A 449 -19.04 3.96 -18.89
CA SER A 449 -19.84 3.80 -17.67
C SER A 449 -19.52 2.45 -17.04
N GLY A 450 -18.88 2.47 -15.88
CA GLY A 450 -18.50 1.26 -15.14
C GLY A 450 -19.69 0.51 -14.56
N LEU A 451 -20.81 1.19 -14.27
CA LEU A 451 -22.04 0.53 -13.82
C LEU A 451 -22.88 0.03 -15.00
N GLY A 452 -23.05 0.84 -16.05
CA GLY A 452 -23.80 0.46 -17.25
C GLY A 452 -23.09 -0.55 -18.16
N GLY A 453 -21.76 -0.69 -18.05
CA GLY A 453 -20.95 -1.61 -18.86
C GLY A 453 -20.57 -1.07 -20.24
N GLU A 454 -20.83 0.21 -20.50
CA GLU A 454 -20.68 0.85 -21.81
C GLU A 454 -19.22 1.17 -22.16
N ASN A 455 -18.86 0.96 -23.44
CA ASN A 455 -17.52 1.08 -24.00
C ASN A 455 -16.42 0.22 -23.34
N LEU A 456 -16.78 -0.83 -22.59
CA LEU A 456 -15.81 -1.76 -21.98
C LEU A 456 -15.24 -2.75 -22.99
N VAL A 457 -16.06 -3.71 -23.42
CA VAL A 457 -15.67 -4.84 -24.30
C VAL A 457 -16.24 -4.67 -25.72
N THR A 458 -17.53 -4.39 -25.80
CA THR A 458 -18.25 -4.14 -27.07
C THR A 458 -18.40 -2.63 -27.27
N SER A 459 -18.43 -2.19 -28.53
CA SER A 459 -18.82 -0.82 -28.88
C SER A 459 -20.22 -0.51 -28.35
N CYS A 460 -20.47 0.74 -27.97
CA CYS A 460 -21.74 1.12 -27.33
C CYS A 460 -23.00 0.62 -28.03
N GLN A 461 -23.98 0.25 -27.20
CA GLN A 461 -25.32 -0.15 -27.61
C GLN A 461 -26.33 1.00 -27.47
N SER A 462 -25.95 2.08 -26.78
CA SER A 462 -26.74 3.30 -26.61
C SER A 462 -26.76 4.13 -27.91
N SER A 463 -27.97 4.52 -28.35
CA SER A 463 -28.15 5.40 -29.52
C SER A 463 -27.41 6.73 -29.35
N GLU A 464 -27.57 7.33 -28.17
CA GLU A 464 -27.08 8.67 -27.85
C GLU A 464 -25.55 8.79 -27.89
N LEU A 465 -24.82 7.71 -27.54
CA LEU A 465 -23.35 7.74 -27.62
C LEU A 465 -22.83 7.36 -29.01
N THR A 466 -23.49 6.41 -29.69
CA THR A 466 -23.07 5.95 -31.02
C THR A 466 -23.27 6.99 -32.11
N GLU A 467 -24.15 7.98 -31.92
CA GLU A 467 -24.32 9.12 -32.81
C GLU A 467 -23.04 9.97 -32.95
N TRP A 468 -22.33 10.25 -31.85
CA TRP A 468 -21.18 11.16 -31.85
C TRP A 468 -19.82 10.51 -31.55
N TYR A 469 -19.77 9.44 -30.76
CA TYR A 469 -18.50 8.78 -30.40
C TYR A 469 -18.15 7.65 -31.38
N LYS A 470 -17.14 7.88 -32.22
CA LYS A 470 -16.59 6.90 -33.18
C LYS A 470 -15.19 6.42 -32.78
N GLY A 471 -14.90 6.39 -31.49
CA GLY A 471 -13.64 5.89 -30.94
C GLY A 471 -13.68 4.39 -30.65
N LYS A 472 -12.55 3.85 -30.23
CA LYS A 472 -12.41 2.45 -29.81
C LYS A 472 -12.93 2.21 -28.39
N CYS A 473 -13.19 0.95 -28.05
CA CYS A 473 -13.54 0.51 -26.70
C CYS A 473 -12.31 0.52 -25.75
N LEU A 474 -12.55 0.45 -24.44
CA LEU A 474 -11.48 0.37 -23.43
C LEU A 474 -10.57 -0.84 -23.67
N LEU A 475 -11.14 -2.03 -23.88
CA LEU A 475 -10.36 -3.25 -24.16
C LEU A 475 -9.51 -3.12 -25.44
N GLU A 476 -10.05 -2.50 -26.49
CA GLU A 476 -9.34 -2.28 -27.76
C GLU A 476 -8.23 -1.22 -27.66
N GLN A 477 -8.42 -0.20 -26.83
CA GLN A 477 -7.36 0.78 -26.55
C GLN A 477 -6.22 0.13 -25.76
N ILE A 478 -6.55 -0.69 -24.75
CA ILE A 478 -5.57 -1.47 -23.99
C ILE A 478 -4.79 -2.42 -24.92
N ASP A 479 -5.47 -3.16 -25.79
CA ASP A 479 -4.85 -4.05 -26.79
C ASP A 479 -4.01 -3.27 -27.82
N SER A 480 -4.31 -2.00 -28.07
CA SER A 480 -3.53 -1.15 -28.99
C SER A 480 -2.24 -0.58 -28.40
N PHE A 481 -2.04 -0.62 -27.08
CA PHE A 481 -0.79 -0.17 -26.47
C PHE A 481 0.38 -1.08 -26.86
N LYS A 482 1.53 -0.45 -27.12
CA LYS A 482 2.76 -1.15 -27.51
C LYS A 482 3.43 -1.70 -26.25
N PRO A 483 3.93 -2.96 -26.26
CA PRO A 483 4.73 -3.47 -25.15
C PRO A 483 6.00 -2.62 -25.01
N PRO A 484 6.49 -2.38 -23.78
CA PRO A 484 7.83 -1.81 -23.59
C PRO A 484 8.90 -2.83 -23.97
N GLN A 485 10.09 -2.35 -24.34
CA GLN A 485 11.25 -3.21 -24.55
C GLN A 485 11.72 -3.79 -23.21
N ARG A 486 11.61 -5.11 -23.04
CA ARG A 486 12.03 -5.83 -21.82
C ARG A 486 13.56 -5.92 -21.70
N SER A 487 14.08 -5.68 -20.51
CA SER A 487 15.53 -5.63 -20.17
C SER A 487 16.19 -7.00 -19.96
N VAL A 488 15.90 -7.99 -20.82
CA VAL A 488 16.38 -9.39 -20.65
C VAL A 488 17.91 -9.50 -20.74
N ASP A 489 18.57 -8.66 -21.53
CA ASP A 489 20.03 -8.67 -21.70
C ASP A 489 20.81 -8.01 -20.53
N LYS A 490 20.12 -7.36 -19.58
CA LYS A 490 20.73 -6.74 -18.39
C LYS A 490 20.92 -7.76 -17.26
N PRO A 491 21.82 -7.54 -16.27
CA PRO A 491 21.94 -8.44 -15.13
C PRO A 491 20.64 -8.50 -14.31
N PHE A 492 20.42 -9.64 -13.66
CA PHE A 492 19.17 -9.91 -12.95
C PHE A 492 18.91 -8.93 -11.80
N ARG A 493 17.68 -8.40 -11.77
CA ARG A 493 17.12 -7.51 -10.73
C ARG A 493 15.64 -7.85 -10.51
N LEU A 494 15.26 -8.19 -9.28
CA LEU A 494 13.87 -8.35 -8.86
C LEU A 494 13.61 -7.52 -7.60
N CYS A 495 12.59 -6.67 -7.64
CA CYS A 495 12.16 -5.87 -6.49
C CYS A 495 11.12 -6.65 -5.70
N VAL A 496 11.37 -6.87 -4.41
CA VAL A 496 10.48 -7.66 -3.53
C VAL A 496 9.27 -6.83 -3.13
N SER A 497 8.08 -7.31 -3.47
CA SER A 497 6.79 -6.71 -3.13
C SER A 497 6.28 -7.24 -1.79
N ASP A 498 6.24 -8.56 -1.61
CA ASP A 498 5.80 -9.21 -0.37
C ASP A 498 6.63 -10.47 -0.07
N VAL A 499 6.63 -10.90 1.20
CA VAL A 499 7.34 -12.08 1.71
C VAL A 499 6.43 -12.84 2.65
N PHE A 500 6.07 -14.07 2.28
CA PHE A 500 5.25 -14.95 3.11
C PHE A 500 5.83 -16.35 3.23
N LYS A 501 5.42 -17.07 4.27
CA LYS A 501 5.83 -18.45 4.50
C LYS A 501 4.79 -19.40 3.92
N ASP A 502 5.19 -20.14 2.89
CA ASP A 502 4.40 -21.23 2.31
C ASP A 502 4.53 -22.54 3.16
N GLN A 503 3.68 -23.53 2.90
CA GLN A 503 3.68 -24.83 3.58
C GLN A 503 4.96 -25.65 3.30
N GLY A 504 5.68 -25.34 2.22
CA GLY A 504 6.95 -25.96 1.88
C GLY A 504 8.12 -25.61 2.81
N SER A 505 9.21 -26.38 2.71
CA SER A 505 10.47 -26.07 3.39
C SER A 505 11.24 -24.95 2.66
N GLY A 506 10.79 -23.72 2.87
CA GLY A 506 11.32 -22.47 2.33
C GLY A 506 10.45 -21.27 2.74
N PHE A 507 10.59 -20.17 2.00
CA PHE A 507 9.64 -19.05 2.02
C PHE A 507 9.38 -18.58 0.59
N CYS A 508 8.22 -17.98 0.37
CA CYS A 508 7.84 -17.40 -0.91
C CYS A 508 8.09 -15.89 -0.90
N VAL A 509 8.49 -15.36 -2.05
CA VAL A 509 8.70 -13.94 -2.27
C VAL A 509 8.02 -13.54 -3.57
N THR A 510 7.11 -12.57 -3.50
CA THR A 510 6.51 -11.97 -4.70
C THR A 510 7.33 -10.78 -5.16
N GLY A 511 7.36 -10.56 -6.46
CA GLY A 511 8.01 -9.38 -7.02
C GLY A 511 8.06 -9.37 -8.53
N LYS A 512 8.29 -8.18 -9.08
CA LYS A 512 8.50 -8.01 -10.51
C LYS A 512 9.98 -8.12 -10.85
N ILE A 513 10.29 -8.85 -11.93
CA ILE A 513 11.63 -8.86 -12.53
C ILE A 513 11.77 -7.59 -13.38
N GLU A 514 12.63 -6.66 -12.97
CA GLU A 514 12.88 -5.43 -13.75
C GLU A 514 13.94 -5.65 -14.84
N ALA A 515 14.87 -6.58 -14.62
CA ALA A 515 15.96 -6.87 -15.53
C ALA A 515 16.43 -8.32 -15.44
N GLY A 516 16.99 -8.81 -16.55
CA GLY A 516 17.54 -10.16 -16.69
C GLY A 516 16.48 -11.26 -16.78
N TYR A 517 16.88 -12.45 -16.35
CA TYR A 517 16.07 -13.66 -16.27
C TYR A 517 16.59 -14.57 -15.16
N ILE A 518 15.77 -15.52 -14.73
CA ILE A 518 16.10 -16.53 -13.70
C ILE A 518 15.55 -17.90 -14.08
N GLN A 519 16.21 -18.95 -13.60
CA GLN A 519 15.82 -20.35 -13.75
C GLN A 519 15.76 -21.05 -12.40
N THR A 520 15.00 -22.13 -12.31
CA THR A 520 14.97 -23.00 -11.13
C THR A 520 16.38 -23.56 -10.85
N GLY A 521 16.80 -23.52 -9.58
CA GLY A 521 18.15 -23.86 -9.13
C GLY A 521 19.19 -22.73 -9.22
N ASP A 522 18.83 -21.54 -9.73
CA ASP A 522 19.75 -20.40 -9.73
C ASP A 522 20.05 -19.87 -8.32
N ARG A 523 21.25 -19.30 -8.16
CA ARG A 523 21.69 -18.63 -6.93
C ARG A 523 21.54 -17.12 -7.07
N LEU A 524 20.86 -16.51 -6.11
CA LEU A 524 20.57 -15.08 -6.07
C LEU A 524 21.25 -14.46 -4.82
N LEU A 525 21.44 -13.14 -4.84
CA LEU A 525 21.93 -12.35 -3.71
C LEU A 525 20.87 -11.32 -3.30
N ALA A 526 20.44 -11.34 -2.04
CA ALA A 526 19.56 -10.32 -1.48
C ALA A 526 20.35 -9.08 -1.03
N MET A 527 20.04 -7.92 -1.60
CA MET A 527 20.53 -6.61 -1.14
C MET A 527 19.36 -5.83 -0.51
N PRO A 528 19.49 -5.14 0.64
CA PRO A 528 20.72 -4.91 1.43
C PRO A 528 21.27 -6.01 2.36
N PRO A 529 20.62 -7.15 2.70
CA PRO A 529 21.12 -8.03 3.76
C PRO A 529 22.40 -8.81 3.41
N ASN A 530 22.84 -8.78 2.14
CA ASN A 530 24.05 -9.44 1.62
C ASN A 530 24.05 -10.97 1.76
N GLU A 531 22.86 -11.59 1.78
CA GLU A 531 22.72 -13.05 1.90
C GLU A 531 22.42 -13.71 0.55
N THR A 532 22.93 -14.92 0.36
CA THR A 532 22.72 -15.70 -0.87
C THR A 532 21.67 -16.78 -0.67
N CYS A 533 20.70 -16.89 -1.59
CA CYS A 533 19.71 -17.96 -1.61
C CYS A 533 19.74 -18.74 -2.92
N THR A 534 19.06 -19.88 -2.94
CA THR A 534 18.71 -20.63 -4.16
C THR A 534 17.22 -20.52 -4.42
N ALA A 535 16.83 -20.27 -5.67
CA ALA A 535 15.45 -20.43 -6.12
C ALA A 535 15.15 -21.92 -6.32
N LYS A 536 14.25 -22.50 -5.51
CA LYS A 536 13.76 -23.87 -5.70
C LYS A 536 12.71 -23.95 -6.81
N GLY A 537 11.75 -23.03 -6.76
CA GLY A 537 10.60 -22.97 -7.65
C GLY A 537 10.32 -21.52 -8.05
N ILE A 538 9.75 -21.36 -9.24
CA ILE A 538 9.25 -20.10 -9.76
C ILE A 538 7.79 -20.38 -10.14
N THR A 539 6.86 -19.56 -9.69
CA THR A 539 5.45 -19.61 -10.11
C THR A 539 5.07 -18.29 -10.77
N LEU A 540 4.33 -18.39 -11.88
CA LEU A 540 3.75 -17.28 -12.62
C LEU A 540 2.23 -17.43 -12.52
N HIS A 541 1.56 -16.56 -11.75
CA HIS A 541 0.11 -16.63 -11.55
C HIS A 541 -0.37 -18.05 -11.17
N ASP A 542 0.24 -18.60 -10.11
CA ASP A 542 0.01 -19.95 -9.56
C ASP A 542 0.34 -21.15 -10.46
N GLU A 543 0.74 -20.93 -11.71
CA GLU A 543 1.31 -21.96 -12.58
C GLU A 543 2.81 -22.17 -12.24
N PRO A 544 3.28 -23.40 -11.99
CA PRO A 544 4.70 -23.69 -11.76
C PRO A 544 5.50 -23.68 -13.07
N VAL A 545 6.59 -22.91 -13.10
CA VAL A 545 7.33 -22.62 -14.33
C VAL A 545 8.85 -22.69 -14.07
N ASP A 546 9.63 -23.26 -15.00
CA ASP A 546 11.08 -23.47 -14.78
C ASP A 546 11.96 -22.21 -14.91
N TRP A 547 11.45 -21.14 -15.52
CA TRP A 547 12.20 -19.90 -15.74
C TRP A 547 11.26 -18.69 -15.91
N ALA A 548 11.73 -17.49 -15.60
CA ALA A 548 11.00 -16.22 -15.81
C ALA A 548 11.96 -15.10 -16.25
N ALA A 549 11.43 -14.04 -16.86
CA ALA A 549 12.20 -12.96 -17.49
C ALA A 549 11.72 -11.55 -17.08
N ALA A 550 12.49 -10.53 -17.47
CA ALA A 550 12.18 -9.13 -17.22
C ALA A 550 10.78 -8.73 -17.75
N GLY A 551 9.97 -8.15 -16.87
CA GLY A 551 8.56 -7.82 -17.11
C GLY A 551 7.61 -8.67 -16.26
N ASP A 552 7.97 -9.92 -15.99
CA ASP A 552 7.12 -10.90 -15.32
C ASP A 552 6.95 -10.57 -13.83
N HIS A 553 5.73 -10.73 -13.31
CA HIS A 553 5.46 -10.75 -11.87
C HIS A 553 5.51 -12.20 -11.39
N VAL A 554 6.47 -12.52 -10.53
CA VAL A 554 6.79 -13.89 -10.11
C VAL A 554 6.62 -14.07 -8.61
N SER A 555 6.26 -15.30 -8.24
CA SER A 555 6.37 -15.84 -6.89
C SER A 555 7.56 -16.80 -6.84
N LEU A 556 8.54 -16.53 -5.98
CA LEU A 556 9.78 -17.30 -5.87
C LEU A 556 9.85 -18.08 -4.56
N THR A 557 9.92 -19.41 -4.65
CA THR A 557 10.22 -20.26 -3.48
C THR A 557 11.73 -20.30 -3.25
N LEU A 558 12.19 -19.66 -2.17
CA LEU A 558 13.62 -19.52 -1.87
C LEU A 558 14.07 -20.44 -0.73
N THR A 559 15.34 -20.85 -0.77
CA THR A 559 16.02 -21.54 0.34
C THR A 559 17.45 -21.09 0.56
N GLY A 560 17.97 -21.37 1.77
CA GLY A 560 19.30 -20.96 2.21
C GLY A 560 19.36 -19.59 2.89
N MET A 561 18.21 -18.99 3.20
CA MET A 561 18.06 -17.72 3.91
C MET A 561 16.96 -17.82 4.98
N ASP A 562 17.02 -16.93 5.96
CA ASP A 562 16.00 -16.79 7.01
C ASP A 562 14.98 -15.70 6.65
N ILE A 563 13.69 -15.99 6.87
CA ILE A 563 12.58 -15.05 6.58
C ILE A 563 12.75 -13.71 7.32
N ILE A 564 13.33 -13.74 8.52
CA ILE A 564 13.52 -12.56 9.40
C ILE A 564 14.50 -11.53 8.79
N LYS A 565 15.38 -11.95 7.88
CA LYS A 565 16.44 -11.10 7.33
C LYS A 565 16.06 -10.43 6.01
N ILE A 566 15.12 -11.03 5.27
CA ILE A 566 14.52 -10.43 4.09
C ILE A 566 13.39 -9.48 4.54
N ASN A 567 13.22 -8.37 3.84
CA ASN A 567 12.16 -7.41 4.09
C ASN A 567 11.57 -6.95 2.75
N VAL A 568 10.33 -6.47 2.76
CA VAL A 568 9.75 -5.70 1.66
C VAL A 568 10.68 -4.54 1.31
N GLY A 569 10.96 -4.34 0.02
CA GLY A 569 11.95 -3.36 -0.44
C GLY A 569 13.37 -3.88 -0.62
N CYS A 570 13.64 -5.15 -0.30
CA CYS A 570 14.89 -5.79 -0.72
C CYS A 570 14.89 -6.03 -2.24
N ILE A 571 16.08 -6.11 -2.83
CA ILE A 571 16.27 -6.38 -4.26
C ILE A 571 17.15 -7.63 -4.41
N PHE A 572 16.61 -8.63 -5.10
CA PHE A 572 17.39 -9.80 -5.49
C PHE A 572 18.22 -9.48 -6.74
N CYS A 573 19.51 -9.77 -6.64
CA CYS A 573 20.54 -9.43 -7.61
C CYS A 573 21.24 -10.69 -8.12
N GLY A 574 21.72 -10.66 -9.37
CA GLY A 574 22.68 -11.65 -9.86
C GLY A 574 24.05 -11.55 -9.16
N LEU A 575 24.65 -12.70 -8.86
CA LEU A 575 25.94 -12.80 -8.13
C LEU A 575 27.14 -12.10 -8.78
N LYS A 576 27.13 -11.93 -10.11
CA LYS A 576 28.27 -11.34 -10.86
C LYS A 576 28.37 -9.83 -10.69
N GLU A 577 27.23 -9.16 -10.59
CA GLU A 577 27.10 -7.71 -10.54
C GLU A 577 26.06 -7.34 -9.46
N PRO A 578 26.46 -7.34 -8.18
CA PRO A 578 25.57 -7.02 -7.08
C PRO A 578 25.29 -5.50 -7.00
N ILE A 579 24.09 -5.12 -6.57
CA ILE A 579 23.79 -3.72 -6.22
C ILE A 579 24.63 -3.31 -5.01
N LYS A 580 24.99 -2.02 -4.92
CA LYS A 580 25.57 -1.43 -3.71
C LYS A 580 24.47 -0.80 -2.87
N ALA A 581 24.33 -1.24 -1.62
CA ALA A 581 23.43 -0.60 -0.66
C ALA A 581 24.12 0.61 -0.03
N CYS A 582 23.49 1.78 -0.12
CA CYS A 582 24.07 3.06 0.29
C CYS A 582 23.06 3.89 1.08
N THR A 583 23.55 4.73 2.00
CA THR A 583 22.69 5.69 2.73
C THR A 583 22.68 7.07 2.09
N ARG A 584 23.64 7.38 1.20
CA ARG A 584 23.84 8.71 0.63
C ARG A 584 23.91 8.64 -0.88
N PHE A 585 23.22 9.55 -1.54
CA PHE A 585 23.29 9.69 -2.99
C PHE A 585 22.90 11.11 -3.40
N ARG A 586 23.28 11.48 -4.62
CA ARG A 586 22.85 12.70 -5.27
C ARG A 586 21.82 12.37 -6.32
N ALA A 587 20.78 13.19 -6.36
CA ALA A 587 19.69 13.06 -7.30
C ALA A 587 19.31 14.41 -7.90
N ARG A 588 18.86 14.37 -9.15
CA ARG A 588 18.11 15.45 -9.76
C ARG A 588 16.65 15.30 -9.35
N VAL A 589 16.08 16.35 -8.80
CA VAL A 589 14.74 16.33 -8.20
C VAL A 589 13.91 17.46 -8.81
N LEU A 590 12.71 17.11 -9.27
CA LEU A 590 11.70 18.02 -9.85
C LEU A 590 10.61 18.25 -8.82
N ILE A 591 10.49 19.50 -8.36
CA ILE A 591 9.58 19.87 -7.27
C ILE A 591 8.20 20.19 -7.84
N PHE A 592 7.16 19.63 -7.23
CA PHE A 592 5.76 19.83 -7.61
C PHE A 592 5.20 21.13 -7.00
N ASN A 593 3.89 21.32 -7.06
CA ASN A 593 3.23 22.45 -6.42
C ASN A 593 3.01 22.13 -4.94
N ILE A 594 3.83 22.71 -4.06
CA ILE A 594 3.78 22.54 -2.60
C ILE A 594 3.77 23.93 -1.97
N ASP A 595 3.05 24.09 -0.88
CA ASP A 595 3.03 25.32 -0.09
C ASP A 595 4.26 25.45 0.81
N VAL A 596 4.72 24.33 1.38
CA VAL A 596 5.93 24.27 2.22
C VAL A 596 7.19 24.21 1.33
N PRO A 597 8.08 25.21 1.38
CA PRO A 597 9.27 25.24 0.54
C PRO A 597 10.40 24.39 1.11
N ILE A 598 11.17 23.71 0.24
CA ILE A 598 12.20 22.77 0.68
C ILE A 598 13.45 23.52 1.13
N THR A 599 13.91 23.23 2.35
CA THR A 599 15.12 23.80 2.95
C THR A 599 16.22 22.74 3.14
N LYS A 600 17.43 23.17 3.52
CA LYS A 600 18.51 22.24 3.87
C LYS A 600 18.21 21.60 5.23
N GLY A 601 18.20 20.27 5.29
CA GLY A 601 17.85 19.48 6.47
C GLY A 601 16.38 19.06 6.51
N PHE A 602 15.60 19.38 5.48
CA PHE A 602 14.18 19.04 5.42
C PHE A 602 13.96 17.51 5.48
N PRO A 603 13.08 17.01 6.38
CA PRO A 603 12.74 15.59 6.49
C PRO A 603 11.72 15.20 5.42
N VAL A 604 11.91 14.05 4.80
CA VAL A 604 11.02 13.50 3.76
C VAL A 604 10.86 12.00 3.92
N LEU A 605 9.73 11.45 3.47
CA LEU A 605 9.62 10.03 3.18
C LEU A 605 10.02 9.81 1.72
N LEU A 606 11.02 8.96 1.51
CA LEU A 606 11.45 8.50 0.20
C LEU A 606 10.69 7.21 -0.13
N HIS A 607 9.88 7.25 -1.18
CA HIS A 607 9.24 6.06 -1.75
C HIS A 607 10.04 5.62 -2.97
N TYR A 608 10.42 4.35 -3.01
CA TYR A 608 11.32 3.80 -4.01
C TYR A 608 10.93 2.35 -4.30
N GLN A 609 10.47 2.09 -5.52
CA GLN A 609 9.90 0.79 -5.90
C GLN A 609 8.86 0.33 -4.87
N THR A 610 9.17 -0.71 -4.09
CA THR A 610 8.30 -1.31 -3.07
C THR A 610 8.60 -0.82 -1.64
N VAL A 611 9.62 0.01 -1.42
CA VAL A 611 10.02 0.48 -0.08
C VAL A 611 9.61 1.93 0.19
N SER A 612 9.34 2.24 1.45
CA SER A 612 9.29 3.62 1.96
C SER A 612 10.29 3.79 3.11
N GLU A 613 11.12 4.83 3.04
CA GLU A 613 12.23 5.07 3.98
C GLU A 613 12.29 6.54 4.40
N PRO A 614 12.42 6.84 5.70
CA PRO A 614 12.76 8.17 6.17
C PRO A 614 14.12 8.64 5.62
N ALA A 615 14.12 9.81 5.01
CA ALA A 615 15.30 10.46 4.45
C ALA A 615 15.36 11.96 4.82
N THR A 616 16.55 12.52 4.76
CA THR A 616 16.80 13.94 5.01
C THR A 616 17.56 14.58 3.86
N ILE A 617 17.13 15.78 3.45
CA ILE A 617 17.78 16.53 2.36
C ILE A 617 19.00 17.26 2.93
N ARG A 618 20.12 16.54 3.04
CA ARG A 618 21.34 17.00 3.73
C ARG A 618 21.99 18.21 3.04
N ARG A 619 22.00 18.26 1.71
CA ARG A 619 22.61 19.37 0.94
C ARG A 619 21.79 19.73 -0.30
N LEU A 620 21.55 21.02 -0.48
CA LEU A 620 21.08 21.61 -1.74
C LEU A 620 22.32 22.05 -2.54
N LEU A 621 22.59 21.43 -3.69
CA LEU A 621 23.83 21.66 -4.44
C LEU A 621 23.65 22.77 -5.49
N SER A 622 22.61 22.68 -6.31
CA SER A 622 22.31 23.67 -7.34
C SER A 622 20.88 23.58 -7.87
N ILE A 623 20.33 24.70 -8.33
CA ILE A 623 19.13 24.76 -9.16
C ILE A 623 19.53 24.53 -10.63
N LEU A 624 18.72 23.76 -11.36
CA LEU A 624 18.88 23.42 -12.77
C LEU A 624 17.65 23.87 -13.59
N HIS A 625 17.83 24.24 -14.86
CA HIS A 625 16.70 24.39 -15.78
C HIS A 625 16.10 23.04 -16.20
N LYS A 626 14.76 23.00 -16.43
CA LYS A 626 14.02 21.77 -16.83
C LYS A 626 14.47 21.23 -18.19
N SER A 627 14.67 22.11 -19.16
CA SER A 627 15.03 21.78 -20.55
C SER A 627 16.55 21.76 -20.78
N THR A 628 17.25 22.85 -20.49
CA THR A 628 18.69 22.98 -20.81
C THR A 628 19.60 22.22 -19.85
N GLY A 629 19.13 21.91 -18.63
CA GLY A 629 19.94 21.26 -17.59
C GLY A 629 21.04 22.16 -17.00
N GLU A 630 21.10 23.43 -17.40
CA GLU A 630 22.13 24.38 -16.97
C GLU A 630 21.96 24.79 -15.50
N VAL A 631 23.09 25.11 -14.86
CA VAL A 631 23.16 25.46 -13.44
C VAL A 631 22.84 26.94 -13.24
N THR A 632 21.58 27.28 -12.97
CA THR A 632 21.14 28.67 -12.75
C THR A 632 21.75 29.28 -11.48
N LYS A 633 21.74 28.52 -10.37
CA LYS A 633 22.24 28.99 -9.06
C LYS A 633 22.89 27.84 -8.28
N LYS A 634 24.10 28.07 -7.75
CA LYS A 634 24.81 27.14 -6.86
C LYS A 634 24.45 27.43 -5.40
N LYS A 635 24.31 26.39 -4.58
CA LYS A 635 23.97 26.44 -3.13
C LYS A 635 22.75 27.34 -2.80
N PRO A 636 21.56 27.07 -3.36
CA PRO A 636 20.35 27.79 -2.97
C PRO A 636 20.04 27.56 -1.49
N LYS A 637 19.46 28.57 -0.81
CA LYS A 637 19.00 28.44 0.59
C LYS A 637 17.70 27.64 0.71
N VAL A 638 16.82 27.82 -0.28
CA VAL A 638 15.44 27.32 -0.35
C VAL A 638 15.17 26.92 -1.79
N LEU A 639 14.36 25.88 -2.00
CA LEU A 639 13.80 25.52 -3.31
C LEU A 639 12.28 25.73 -3.31
N THR A 640 11.75 26.22 -4.43
CA THR A 640 10.32 26.50 -4.62
C THR A 640 9.70 25.59 -5.67
N LYS A 641 8.36 25.59 -5.74
CA LYS A 641 7.58 24.86 -6.76
C LYS A 641 8.12 25.01 -8.18
N GLY A 642 8.06 23.93 -8.96
CA GLY A 642 8.46 23.87 -10.36
C GLY A 642 9.97 23.94 -10.63
N GLN A 643 10.81 24.14 -9.61
CA GLN A 643 12.27 24.13 -9.77
C GLN A 643 12.80 22.70 -9.88
N ASN A 644 13.82 22.53 -10.71
CA ASN A 644 14.66 21.33 -10.65
C ASN A 644 15.92 21.65 -9.84
N ALA A 645 16.37 20.71 -9.03
CA ALA A 645 17.59 20.87 -8.27
C ALA A 645 18.41 19.58 -8.25
N LEU A 646 19.73 19.74 -8.15
CA LEU A 646 20.61 18.67 -7.70
C LEU A 646 20.69 18.74 -6.18
N ILE A 647 20.23 17.69 -5.50
CA ILE A 647 20.27 17.57 -4.04
C ILE A 647 21.06 16.34 -3.61
N GLU A 648 21.51 16.32 -2.37
CA GLU A 648 22.09 15.16 -1.72
C GLU A 648 21.17 14.70 -0.59
N LEU A 649 20.68 13.48 -0.72
CA LEU A 649 19.80 12.80 0.22
C LEU A 649 20.62 11.90 1.15
N GLN A 650 20.12 11.74 2.38
CA GLN A 650 20.62 10.75 3.33
C GLN A 650 19.43 9.98 3.93
N THR A 651 19.34 8.68 3.67
CA THR A 651 18.34 7.78 4.27
C THR A 651 18.75 7.36 5.68
N GLN A 652 17.78 6.93 6.49
CA GLN A 652 18.04 6.40 7.84
C GLN A 652 18.58 4.95 7.79
N ARG A 653 17.97 4.09 6.97
CA ARG A 653 18.44 2.72 6.68
C ARG A 653 19.19 2.69 5.34
N PRO A 654 20.14 1.76 5.12
CA PRO A 654 20.79 1.59 3.83
C PRO A 654 19.78 1.05 2.81
N VAL A 655 19.69 1.67 1.64
CA VAL A 655 18.81 1.26 0.54
C VAL A 655 19.64 0.73 -0.62
N ALA A 656 19.15 -0.29 -1.32
CA ALA A 656 19.75 -0.79 -2.55
C ALA A 656 19.27 0.06 -3.73
N LEU A 657 20.15 0.85 -4.35
CA LEU A 657 19.82 1.75 -5.46
C LEU A 657 20.88 1.75 -6.56
N GLU A 658 20.46 2.02 -7.80
CA GLU A 658 21.34 2.09 -8.97
C GLU A 658 21.20 3.47 -9.67
N LEU A 659 22.10 3.76 -10.63
CA LEU A 659 22.05 5.02 -11.37
C LEU A 659 20.97 4.96 -12.46
N TYR A 660 20.24 6.05 -12.65
CA TYR A 660 19.20 6.13 -13.69
C TYR A 660 19.68 5.90 -15.12
N LYS A 661 20.99 6.12 -15.38
CA LYS A 661 21.61 5.82 -16.67
C LYS A 661 21.69 4.32 -16.94
N ASP A 662 21.88 3.54 -15.88
CA ASP A 662 22.16 2.11 -15.95
C ASP A 662 20.84 1.34 -15.85
N PHE A 663 19.99 1.70 -14.88
CA PHE A 663 18.64 1.16 -14.67
C PHE A 663 17.66 2.31 -14.47
N LYS A 664 16.67 2.43 -15.37
CA LYS A 664 15.72 3.56 -15.33
C LYS A 664 14.71 3.38 -14.21
N GLU A 665 14.39 2.13 -13.94
CA GLU A 665 13.42 1.63 -12.98
C GLU A 665 13.98 1.84 -11.56
N LEU A 666 15.20 1.35 -11.31
CA LEU A 666 15.94 1.50 -10.05
C LEU A 666 16.61 2.88 -9.87
N GLY A 667 16.46 3.77 -10.85
CA GLY A 667 16.95 5.15 -10.77
C GLY A 667 15.89 6.19 -10.42
N ARG A 668 14.60 5.79 -10.33
CA ARG A 668 13.47 6.68 -10.02
C ARG A 668 13.02 6.52 -8.58
N PHE A 669 12.70 7.63 -7.92
CA PHE A 669 12.10 7.64 -6.58
C PHE A 669 11.18 8.85 -6.42
N MET A 670 10.30 8.79 -5.43
CA MET A 670 9.39 9.88 -5.07
C MET A 670 9.67 10.37 -3.66
N LEU A 671 9.48 11.66 -3.40
CA LEU A 671 9.58 12.26 -2.08
C LEU A 671 8.21 12.76 -1.63
N ARG A 672 7.81 12.42 -0.40
CA ARG A 672 6.53 12.84 0.21
C ARG A 672 6.75 13.43 1.60
N TYR A 673 5.80 14.25 2.04
CA TYR A 673 5.76 14.86 3.38
C TYR A 673 4.31 15.17 3.74
N SER A 674 3.89 14.86 4.96
CA SER A 674 2.52 15.10 5.46
C SER A 674 1.42 14.73 4.46
N GLY A 675 1.48 13.50 3.95
CA GLY A 675 0.50 12.94 3.00
C GLY A 675 0.48 13.58 1.61
N SER A 676 1.42 14.46 1.26
CA SER A 676 1.46 15.16 -0.04
C SER A 676 2.79 14.89 -0.75
N THR A 677 2.76 14.66 -2.07
CA THR A 677 3.99 14.41 -2.83
C THR A 677 4.75 15.71 -3.12
N ILE A 678 5.98 15.78 -2.62
CA ILE A 678 6.89 16.91 -2.79
C ILE A 678 7.47 16.92 -4.20
N ALA A 679 8.06 15.80 -4.62
CA ALA A 679 8.92 15.79 -5.80
C ALA A 679 9.16 14.41 -6.37
N ALA A 680 9.44 14.37 -7.67
CA ALA A 680 10.05 13.23 -8.36
C ALA A 680 11.56 13.34 -8.39
N GLY A 681 12.25 12.22 -8.21
CA GLY A 681 13.69 12.13 -8.12
C GLY A 681 14.31 11.14 -9.09
N VAL A 682 15.49 11.49 -9.59
CA VAL A 682 16.30 10.69 -10.51
C VAL A 682 17.72 10.58 -9.95
N VAL A 683 18.16 9.36 -9.62
CA VAL A 683 19.49 9.08 -9.05
C VAL A 683 20.58 9.37 -10.08
N THR A 684 21.58 10.16 -9.67
CA THR A 684 22.69 10.60 -10.54
C THR A 684 24.08 10.18 -10.08
N GLU A 685 24.33 10.09 -8.77
CA GLU A 685 25.60 9.64 -8.20
C GLU A 685 25.32 8.93 -6.87
N ILE A 686 25.96 7.79 -6.63
CA ILE A 686 25.86 7.03 -5.37
C ILE A 686 27.09 7.32 -4.50
N LYS A 687 26.93 7.31 -3.17
CA LYS A 687 27.99 7.61 -2.20
C LYS A 687 27.93 6.68 -0.99
N GLU A 688 29.09 6.57 -0.34
CA GLU A 688 29.28 5.87 0.93
C GLU A 688 28.81 6.72 2.15
#